data_AF-A0A1V3KX60-F1
#
_entry.id   AF-A0A1V3KX60-F1
#
_cell.length_a   1.000
_cell.length_b   1.000
_cell.length_c   1.000
_cell.angle_alpha   90.00
_cell.angle_beta   90.00
_cell.angle_gamma   90.00
#
_symmetry.space_group_name_H-M   'P 1'
#
loop_
_entity.id
_entity.type
_entity.pdbx_description
1 polymer ?
#
loop_
_entity_poly.entity_id
_entity_poly.type
_entity_poly.pdbx_seq_one_letter_code
_entity_poly.pdbx_strand_id
1 'polypeptide(L)'
;MNKSLKVTKRDGSQEQINLDKIHRVITWAAEGLENVSVSQVELRSHIQFYEGIRTSDIHETIIKAAADLISKDTPDYQYLAARLAIFHLRKKAYGHFDPPRLYDHVKKLVRMGKYDHALLDDYTREEWDEMDGFIDHWRDMTFSYAAVKQLEGKYLVQNRVTGEIYESAQFLYLLVAASLFSKYPQETRLDYIKRFYDATSTFKISLPTPIMAGVRTPTRQFSSCVLIECGDSLDSINATASAIVKYVSQRAGIGVNAGAIRALGSEIRGGEAFHTGCIPFYKYFQTAVKSCSQGGVRGGAATVYYPLWHLEAESLLVLKNNRGVEDNRVRHMDYGVQLNKLMYQRLIKGGDITLFSPSDVPGLYEAFFADQDKFEELYVKYEQDPSIRKRTVKAVEIFSLLMQERASTGRIYIQNVDHCNTHSPFDPQLAPVRQSNLCLEIALPTKPLSHINDENGEIALCTLSAFNLGKIDNLDELEELANLAVRALDALLDYQDYPVAAAKRSSLARRSLGIGVINYAYYLAKNGVRYSDGSANDLTHRTFEAIQYYLLKASMNLAKEQGACEYFNQTTYSQGILPIDTYKKDLDALTQEPLHYDWESLRKEIQEFGLRNSTLTALMPSETSSQISNATNGIEPPRGHVSVKASKDGILKQVVPDYENLSEQYELLWDIPSNDGYLHLVGIMQKFVDQAISANTNYDPKRFEDGKVPMKVLLKDLLTAYKYGLKTLYYQNTRDGAEDAQEDLDDGCAGGACKI
;
A
#
# COMPACT_ATOMS: atom_id res chain seq x y z
N MET A 1 36.71 -30.04 -33.72
CA MET A 1 36.88 -30.78 -32.45
C MET A 1 35.79 -30.32 -31.48
N ASN A 2 34.58 -30.88 -31.59
CA ASN A 2 33.48 -30.56 -30.69
C ASN A 2 33.64 -31.36 -29.39
N LYS A 3 34.20 -30.75 -28.34
CA LYS A 3 33.98 -31.27 -26.98
C LYS A 3 32.48 -31.11 -26.71
N SER A 4 31.70 -32.18 -26.79
CA SER A 4 30.28 -32.12 -26.46
C SER A 4 30.15 -31.84 -24.96
N LEU A 5 29.62 -30.68 -24.61
CA LEU A 5 29.43 -30.31 -23.21
C LEU A 5 28.48 -31.31 -22.53
N LYS A 6 28.83 -31.77 -21.33
CA LYS A 6 27.91 -32.52 -20.46
C LYS A 6 27.17 -31.57 -19.52
N VAL A 7 25.93 -31.91 -19.19
CA VAL A 7 25.08 -31.16 -18.25
C VAL A 7 24.67 -32.04 -17.08
N THR A 8 24.55 -31.46 -15.89
CA THR A 8 24.10 -32.16 -14.68
C THR A 8 22.60 -31.95 -14.46
N LYS A 9 21.84 -33.03 -14.46
CA LYS A 9 20.39 -33.05 -14.21
C LYS A 9 20.07 -32.78 -12.75
N ARG A 10 18.78 -32.50 -12.47
CA ARG A 10 18.29 -32.27 -11.10
C ARG A 10 18.39 -33.51 -10.21
N ASP A 11 18.39 -34.70 -10.79
CA ASP A 11 18.61 -35.99 -10.10
C ASP A 11 20.11 -36.33 -9.91
N GLY A 12 21.02 -35.46 -10.38
CA GLY A 12 22.47 -35.65 -10.30
C GLY A 12 23.08 -36.42 -11.47
N SER A 13 22.27 -36.99 -12.37
CA SER A 13 22.78 -37.68 -13.56
C SER A 13 23.41 -36.71 -14.57
N GLN A 14 24.32 -37.21 -15.41
CA GLN A 14 24.94 -36.42 -16.48
C GLN A 14 24.47 -36.90 -17.86
N GLU A 15 24.10 -35.96 -18.74
CA GLU A 15 23.82 -36.24 -20.15
C GLU A 15 24.53 -35.23 -21.06
N GLN A 16 24.57 -35.49 -22.37
CA GLN A 16 25.05 -34.51 -23.35
C GLN A 16 24.08 -33.34 -23.42
N ILE A 17 24.62 -32.12 -23.56
CA ILE A 17 23.81 -30.94 -23.82
C ILE A 17 22.97 -31.14 -25.08
N ASN A 18 21.68 -30.82 -25.00
CA ASN A 18 20.76 -30.89 -26.13
C ASN A 18 20.27 -29.48 -26.45
N LEU A 19 20.91 -28.85 -27.44
CA LEU A 19 20.60 -27.49 -27.85
C LEU A 19 19.22 -27.41 -28.50
N ASP A 20 18.76 -28.45 -29.20
CA ASP A 20 17.42 -28.49 -29.80
C ASP A 20 16.31 -28.41 -28.73
N LYS A 21 16.52 -29.01 -27.55
CA LYS A 21 15.59 -28.86 -26.42
C LYS A 21 15.53 -27.42 -25.91
N ILE A 22 16.68 -26.73 -25.85
CA ILE A 22 16.73 -25.33 -25.44
C ILE A 22 16.02 -24.46 -26.48
N HIS A 23 16.34 -24.65 -27.77
CA HIS A 23 15.72 -23.96 -28.89
C HIS A 23 14.20 -24.10 -28.89
N ARG A 24 13.69 -25.32 -28.72
CA ARG A 24 12.24 -25.58 -28.66
C ARG A 24 11.55 -24.86 -27.50
N VAL A 25 12.20 -24.77 -26.33
CA VAL A 25 11.62 -24.08 -25.16
C VAL A 25 11.62 -22.57 -25.38
N ILE A 26 12.69 -21.99 -25.93
CA ILE A 26 12.74 -20.55 -26.23
C ILE A 26 11.74 -20.20 -27.34
N THR A 27 11.64 -21.04 -28.38
CA THR A 27 10.66 -20.87 -29.47
C THR A 27 9.22 -20.95 -28.97
N TRP A 28 8.91 -21.91 -28.09
CA TRP A 28 7.61 -21.97 -27.42
C TRP A 28 7.32 -20.70 -26.61
N ALA A 29 8.30 -20.21 -25.84
CA ALA A 29 8.12 -18.98 -25.07
C ALA A 29 7.90 -17.76 -25.97
N ALA A 30 8.46 -17.75 -27.19
CA ALA A 30 8.35 -16.66 -28.17
C ALA A 30 7.05 -16.67 -28.97
N GLU A 31 6.21 -17.69 -28.83
CA GLU A 31 4.99 -17.84 -29.64
C GLU A 31 4.04 -16.65 -29.46
N GLY A 32 3.66 -16.02 -30.57
CA GLY A 32 2.75 -14.87 -30.61
C GLY A 32 3.34 -13.56 -30.06
N LEU A 33 4.64 -13.48 -29.82
CA LEU A 33 5.33 -12.25 -29.42
C LEU A 33 5.94 -11.56 -30.63
N GLU A 34 5.96 -10.23 -30.61
CA GLU A 34 6.54 -9.39 -31.65
C GLU A 34 7.94 -8.89 -31.27
N ASN A 35 8.79 -8.63 -32.27
CA ASN A 35 10.13 -8.05 -32.07
C ASN A 35 11.06 -8.80 -31.07
N VAL A 36 10.86 -10.11 -30.89
CA VAL A 36 11.73 -10.99 -30.10
C VAL A 36 12.57 -11.91 -31.00
N SER A 37 13.80 -12.22 -30.59
CA SER A 37 14.73 -13.06 -31.33
C SER A 37 15.20 -14.25 -30.51
N VAL A 38 14.74 -15.46 -30.89
CA VAL A 38 15.16 -16.73 -30.29
C VAL A 38 16.68 -16.90 -30.37
N SER A 39 17.27 -16.62 -31.54
CA SER A 39 18.70 -16.77 -31.77
C SER A 39 19.54 -15.80 -30.92
N GLN A 40 19.04 -14.59 -30.67
CA GLN A 40 19.72 -13.62 -29.82
C GLN A 40 19.79 -14.09 -28.36
N VAL A 41 18.70 -14.67 -27.84
CA VAL A 41 18.68 -15.26 -26.49
C VAL A 41 19.64 -16.45 -26.40
N GLU A 42 19.62 -17.34 -27.40
CA GLU A 42 20.52 -18.49 -27.46
C GLU A 42 21.99 -18.07 -27.49
N LEU A 43 22.36 -17.13 -28.36
CA LEU A 43 23.73 -16.64 -28.48
C LEU A 43 24.24 -16.04 -27.17
N ARG A 44 23.44 -15.16 -26.53
CA ARG A 44 23.80 -14.55 -25.24
C ARG A 44 23.93 -15.57 -24.12
N SER A 45 23.13 -16.64 -24.17
CA SER A 45 23.12 -17.69 -23.14
C SER A 45 24.27 -18.69 -23.31
N HIS A 46 24.53 -19.13 -24.54
CA HIS A 46 25.52 -20.18 -24.85
C HIS A 46 26.94 -19.78 -24.44
N ILE A 47 27.26 -18.49 -24.50
CA ILE A 47 28.57 -17.95 -24.07
C ILE A 47 28.85 -18.26 -22.60
N GLN A 48 27.81 -18.44 -21.77
CA GLN A 48 27.94 -18.69 -20.34
C GLN A 48 27.92 -20.18 -19.96
N PHE A 49 27.77 -21.10 -20.93
CA PHE A 49 27.71 -22.54 -20.65
C PHE A 49 29.11 -23.15 -20.49
N TYR A 50 29.26 -24.02 -19.50
CA TYR A 50 30.51 -24.71 -19.16
C TYR A 50 30.29 -26.20 -18.91
N GLU A 51 31.36 -27.00 -18.93
CA GLU A 51 31.29 -28.45 -18.73
C GLU A 51 30.73 -28.79 -17.34
N GLY A 52 29.70 -29.64 -17.30
CA GLY A 52 29.05 -30.06 -16.06
C GLY A 52 28.03 -29.08 -15.49
N ILE A 53 27.72 -27.99 -16.19
CA ILE A 53 26.70 -27.00 -15.79
C ILE A 53 25.38 -27.68 -15.41
N ARG A 54 24.74 -27.21 -14.34
CA ARG A 54 23.46 -27.77 -13.91
C ARG A 54 22.35 -27.30 -14.82
N THR A 55 21.38 -28.18 -15.06
CA THR A 55 20.17 -27.84 -15.84
C THR A 55 19.29 -26.76 -15.17
N SER A 56 19.43 -26.52 -13.86
CA SER A 56 18.85 -25.34 -13.21
C SER A 56 19.48 -24.05 -13.74
N ASP A 57 20.80 -24.03 -13.83
CA ASP A 57 21.59 -22.85 -14.12
C ASP A 57 21.44 -22.48 -15.61
N ILE A 58 21.34 -23.47 -16.50
CA ILE A 58 20.97 -23.26 -17.91
C ILE A 58 19.65 -22.47 -18.03
N HIS A 59 18.62 -22.82 -17.24
CA HIS A 59 17.35 -22.09 -17.30
C HIS A 59 17.49 -20.65 -16.78
N GLU A 60 18.19 -20.45 -15.66
CA GLU A 60 18.41 -19.10 -15.11
C GLU A 60 19.21 -18.24 -16.10
N THR A 61 20.18 -18.81 -16.80
CA THR A 61 20.94 -18.12 -17.86
C THR A 61 20.06 -17.67 -19.02
N ILE A 62 19.21 -18.55 -19.58
CA ILE A 62 18.32 -18.16 -20.70
C ILE A 62 17.26 -17.14 -20.25
N ILE A 63 16.77 -17.24 -19.01
CA ILE A 63 15.82 -16.29 -18.43
C ILE A 63 16.49 -14.91 -18.32
N LYS A 64 17.70 -14.85 -17.76
CA LYS A 64 18.47 -13.60 -17.63
C LYS A 64 18.79 -13.00 -19.00
N ALA A 65 19.25 -13.81 -19.95
CA ALA A 65 19.55 -13.35 -21.31
C ALA A 65 18.33 -12.73 -22.01
N ALA A 66 17.13 -13.31 -21.83
CA ALA A 66 15.89 -12.72 -22.31
C ALA A 66 15.49 -11.45 -21.55
N ALA A 67 15.65 -11.44 -20.21
CA ALA A 67 15.30 -10.29 -19.37
C ALA A 67 16.18 -9.06 -19.63
N ASP A 68 17.47 -9.26 -19.92
CA ASP A 68 18.41 -8.16 -20.21
C ASP A 68 18.05 -7.44 -21.52
N LEU A 69 17.34 -8.11 -22.43
CA LEU A 69 16.84 -7.59 -23.71
C LEU A 69 15.52 -6.81 -23.58
N ILE A 70 14.92 -6.73 -22.39
CA ILE A 70 13.74 -5.88 -22.17
C ILE A 70 14.14 -4.41 -22.37
N SER A 71 13.45 -3.75 -23.28
CA SER A 71 13.68 -2.36 -23.65
C SER A 71 12.39 -1.69 -24.12
N LYS A 72 12.45 -0.41 -24.47
CA LYS A 72 11.34 0.32 -25.10
C LYS A 72 11.03 -0.22 -26.50
N ASP A 73 12.07 -0.56 -27.26
CA ASP A 73 11.95 -1.01 -28.67
C ASP A 73 11.54 -2.48 -28.77
N THR A 74 11.73 -3.24 -27.70
CA THR A 74 11.47 -4.69 -27.66
C THR A 74 10.77 -5.08 -26.34
N PRO A 75 9.57 -4.56 -26.07
CA PRO A 75 8.88 -4.74 -24.79
C PRO A 75 8.48 -6.20 -24.54
N ASP A 76 8.19 -6.96 -25.59
CA ASP A 76 7.72 -8.35 -25.53
C ASP A 76 8.73 -9.35 -24.97
N TYR A 77 10.01 -8.98 -24.86
CA TYR A 77 10.97 -9.75 -24.07
C TYR A 77 10.53 -9.93 -22.62
N GLN A 78 9.68 -9.03 -22.09
CA GLN A 78 9.13 -9.17 -20.74
C GLN A 78 8.24 -10.41 -20.62
N TYR A 79 7.53 -10.79 -21.67
CA TYR A 79 6.69 -11.98 -21.71
C TYR A 79 7.51 -13.23 -22.05
N LEU A 80 8.49 -13.12 -22.95
CA LEU A 80 9.43 -14.21 -23.25
C LEU A 80 10.15 -14.67 -21.98
N ALA A 81 10.77 -13.73 -21.25
CA ALA A 81 11.47 -14.02 -20.01
C ALA A 81 10.53 -14.55 -18.91
N ALA A 82 9.29 -14.03 -18.84
CA ALA A 82 8.28 -14.53 -17.92
C ALA A 82 7.90 -16.00 -18.20
N ARG A 83 7.60 -16.35 -19.45
CA ARG A 83 7.20 -17.70 -19.85
C ARG A 83 8.33 -18.71 -19.58
N LEU A 84 9.58 -18.34 -19.85
CA LEU A 84 10.76 -19.13 -19.48
C LEU A 84 10.87 -19.31 -17.95
N ALA A 85 10.64 -18.25 -17.18
CA ALA A 85 10.66 -18.30 -15.72
C ALA A 85 9.51 -19.16 -15.15
N ILE A 86 8.30 -19.07 -15.69
CA ILE A 86 7.18 -19.95 -15.30
C ILE A 86 7.51 -21.41 -15.61
N PHE A 87 8.03 -21.70 -16.80
CA PHE A 87 8.44 -23.06 -17.17
C PHE A 87 9.48 -23.62 -16.16
N HIS A 88 10.43 -22.78 -15.76
CA HIS A 88 11.40 -23.13 -14.74
C HIS A 88 10.78 -23.37 -13.35
N LEU A 89 9.83 -22.51 -12.93
CA LEU A 89 9.10 -22.62 -11.68
C LEU A 89 8.22 -23.87 -11.61
N ARG A 90 7.50 -24.22 -12.69
CA ARG A 90 6.73 -25.46 -12.79
C ARG A 90 7.62 -26.68 -12.54
N LYS A 91 8.79 -26.72 -13.19
CA LYS A 91 9.78 -27.78 -12.96
C LYS A 91 10.37 -27.78 -11.56
N LYS A 92 10.55 -26.61 -10.93
CA LYS A 92 10.95 -26.49 -9.50
C LYS A 92 9.87 -27.08 -8.57
N ALA A 93 8.60 -26.77 -8.78
CA ALA A 93 7.52 -27.18 -7.89
C ALA A 93 7.03 -28.64 -8.12
N TYR A 94 6.97 -29.08 -9.38
CA TYR A 94 6.30 -30.32 -9.77
C TYR A 94 7.21 -31.35 -10.45
N GLY A 95 8.42 -30.95 -10.87
CA GLY A 95 9.32 -31.80 -11.65
C GLY A 95 9.00 -31.87 -13.16
N HIS A 96 7.79 -31.47 -13.57
CA HIS A 96 7.36 -31.34 -14.96
C HIS A 96 6.61 -30.02 -15.20
N PHE A 97 6.14 -29.79 -16.43
CA PHE A 97 5.48 -28.53 -16.80
C PHE A 97 4.01 -28.51 -16.35
N ASP A 98 3.26 -29.57 -16.65
CA ASP A 98 1.84 -29.64 -16.32
C ASP A 98 1.62 -29.69 -14.80
N PRO A 99 0.71 -28.91 -14.22
CA PRO A 99 0.43 -29.02 -12.79
C PRO A 99 -0.27 -30.33 -12.43
N PRO A 100 -0.07 -30.85 -11.20
CA PRO A 100 -0.88 -31.97 -10.70
C PRO A 100 -2.36 -31.58 -10.57
N ARG A 101 -3.25 -32.57 -10.41
CA ARG A 101 -4.66 -32.31 -10.04
C ARG A 101 -4.74 -31.51 -8.74
N LEU A 102 -5.66 -30.54 -8.67
CA LEU A 102 -5.82 -29.64 -7.54
C LEU A 102 -5.92 -30.37 -6.19
N TYR A 103 -6.80 -31.38 -6.08
CA TYR A 103 -6.98 -32.13 -4.83
C TYR A 103 -5.69 -32.82 -4.36
N ASP A 104 -4.96 -33.47 -5.27
CA ASP A 104 -3.72 -34.18 -4.95
C ASP A 104 -2.63 -33.19 -4.50
N HIS A 105 -2.60 -32.01 -5.12
CA HIS A 105 -1.73 -30.92 -4.73
C HIS A 105 -2.01 -30.42 -3.31
N VAL A 106 -3.28 -30.09 -3.02
CA VAL A 106 -3.72 -29.63 -1.69
C VAL A 106 -3.41 -30.68 -0.64
N LYS A 107 -3.78 -31.94 -0.89
CA LYS A 107 -3.52 -33.07 0.03
C LYS A 107 -2.04 -33.24 0.33
N LYS A 108 -1.16 -33.11 -0.67
CA LYS A 108 0.30 -33.18 -0.49
C LYS A 108 0.79 -32.03 0.40
N LEU A 109 0.39 -30.78 0.11
CA LEU A 109 0.90 -29.62 0.83
C LEU A 109 0.32 -29.45 2.24
N VAL A 110 -0.90 -29.92 2.49
CA VAL A 110 -1.43 -30.05 3.86
C VAL A 110 -0.61 -31.07 4.66
N ARG A 111 -0.30 -32.24 4.09
CA ARG A 111 0.55 -33.25 4.76
C ARG A 111 1.95 -32.71 5.07
N MET A 112 2.49 -31.83 4.22
CA MET A 112 3.78 -31.17 4.43
C MET A 112 3.71 -29.97 5.38
N GLY A 113 2.53 -29.64 5.93
CA GLY A 113 2.31 -28.50 6.82
C GLY A 113 2.49 -27.13 6.13
N LYS A 114 2.35 -27.08 4.80
CA LYS A 114 2.50 -25.84 4.01
C LYS A 114 1.16 -25.14 3.76
N TYR A 115 0.09 -25.92 3.63
CA TYR A 115 -1.29 -25.43 3.55
C TYR A 115 -2.06 -25.73 4.84
N ASP A 116 -3.08 -24.91 5.10
CA ASP A 116 -3.99 -25.08 6.24
C ASP A 116 -4.84 -26.36 6.06
N HIS A 117 -5.00 -27.13 7.14
CA HIS A 117 -5.78 -28.38 7.13
C HIS A 117 -7.26 -28.13 6.84
N ALA A 118 -7.77 -26.94 7.20
CA ALA A 118 -9.16 -26.55 6.97
C ALA A 118 -9.58 -26.65 5.49
N LEU A 119 -8.65 -26.54 4.53
CA LEU A 119 -8.95 -26.75 3.11
C LEU A 119 -9.50 -28.16 2.82
N LEU A 120 -8.97 -29.19 3.47
CA LEU A 120 -9.46 -30.56 3.28
C LEU A 120 -10.72 -30.86 4.09
N ASP A 121 -11.00 -30.07 5.12
CA ASP A 121 -12.17 -30.24 5.99
C ASP A 121 -13.40 -29.48 5.47
N ASP A 122 -13.19 -28.30 4.90
CA ASP A 122 -14.27 -27.40 4.45
C ASP A 122 -14.87 -27.82 3.08
N TYR A 123 -14.15 -28.61 2.28
CA TYR A 123 -14.52 -28.99 0.91
C TYR A 123 -14.48 -30.50 0.68
N THR A 124 -15.51 -31.01 0.01
CA THR A 124 -15.61 -32.41 -0.41
C THR A 124 -14.72 -32.71 -1.62
N ARG A 125 -14.53 -34.00 -1.94
CA ARG A 125 -13.71 -34.40 -3.11
C ARG A 125 -14.34 -33.92 -4.42
N GLU A 126 -15.66 -34.00 -4.50
CA GLU A 126 -16.45 -33.60 -5.66
C GLU A 126 -16.31 -32.10 -5.93
N GLU A 127 -16.33 -31.28 -4.88
CA GLU A 127 -16.11 -29.83 -5.01
C GLU A 127 -14.68 -29.49 -5.42
N TRP A 128 -13.69 -30.27 -4.97
CA TRP A 128 -12.32 -30.12 -5.46
C TRP A 128 -12.18 -30.46 -6.94
N ASP A 129 -12.88 -31.50 -7.40
CA ASP A 129 -12.88 -31.88 -8.82
C ASP A 129 -13.62 -30.82 -9.67
N GLU A 130 -14.68 -30.19 -9.14
CA GLU A 130 -15.35 -29.04 -9.79
C GLU A 130 -14.44 -27.81 -9.86
N MET A 131 -13.79 -27.46 -8.75
CA MET A 131 -12.86 -26.33 -8.68
C MET A 131 -11.63 -26.51 -9.59
N ASP A 132 -11.15 -27.74 -9.81
CA ASP A 132 -10.09 -28.05 -10.78
C ASP A 132 -10.53 -27.65 -12.21
N GLY A 133 -11.83 -27.75 -12.51
CA GLY A 133 -12.44 -27.31 -13.77
C GLY A 133 -12.53 -25.79 -13.95
N PHE A 134 -12.39 -25.00 -12.87
CA PHE A 134 -12.34 -23.54 -12.97
C PHE A 134 -10.96 -23.03 -13.40
N ILE A 135 -9.91 -23.79 -13.12
CA ILE A 135 -8.53 -23.33 -13.29
C ILE A 135 -8.13 -23.28 -14.76
N ASP A 136 -7.59 -22.14 -15.17
CA ASP A 136 -6.85 -22.00 -16.42
C ASP A 136 -5.36 -21.74 -16.14
N HIS A 137 -4.57 -22.81 -16.20
CA HIS A 137 -3.12 -22.78 -16.02
C HIS A 137 -2.36 -21.96 -17.07
N TRP A 138 -2.97 -21.68 -18.22
CA TRP A 138 -2.37 -20.86 -19.28
C TRP A 138 -2.41 -19.37 -18.97
N ARG A 139 -3.22 -18.93 -17.99
CA ARG A 139 -3.17 -17.56 -17.46
C ARG A 139 -1.79 -17.22 -16.89
N ASP A 140 -0.98 -18.20 -16.48
CA ASP A 140 0.42 -17.97 -16.08
C ASP A 140 1.29 -17.40 -17.22
N MET A 141 0.91 -17.59 -18.49
CA MET A 141 1.64 -17.05 -19.63
C MET A 141 1.37 -15.56 -19.89
N THR A 142 0.43 -14.95 -19.14
CA THR A 142 0.07 -13.53 -19.27
C THR A 142 0.90 -12.61 -18.37
N PHE A 143 1.68 -13.18 -17.45
CA PHE A 143 2.55 -12.43 -16.56
C PHE A 143 3.73 -11.79 -17.31
N SER A 144 4.13 -10.60 -16.86
CA SER A 144 5.43 -10.01 -17.23
C SER A 144 6.56 -10.57 -16.36
N TYR A 145 7.80 -10.39 -16.78
CA TYR A 145 8.96 -10.94 -16.06
C TYR A 145 9.05 -10.42 -14.62
N ALA A 146 8.81 -9.13 -14.41
CA ALA A 146 8.75 -8.53 -13.08
C ALA A 146 7.66 -9.17 -12.20
N ALA A 147 6.48 -9.47 -12.76
CA ALA A 147 5.41 -10.17 -12.06
C ALA A 147 5.86 -11.56 -11.57
N VAL A 148 6.48 -12.36 -12.46
CA VAL A 148 6.97 -13.70 -12.11
C VAL A 148 8.02 -13.64 -11.02
N LYS A 149 8.90 -12.62 -11.04
CA LYS A 149 9.91 -12.41 -9.99
C LYS A 149 9.30 -11.96 -8.66
N GLN A 150 8.19 -11.22 -8.65
CA GLN A 150 7.45 -10.96 -7.41
C GLN A 150 6.76 -12.23 -6.88
N LEU A 151 6.18 -13.05 -7.77
CA LEU A 151 5.58 -14.33 -7.40
C LEU A 151 6.61 -15.26 -6.75
N GLU A 152 7.73 -15.51 -7.44
CA GLU A 152 8.85 -16.33 -6.95
C GLU A 152 9.44 -15.75 -5.66
N GLY A 153 9.69 -14.44 -5.63
CA GLY A 153 10.40 -13.81 -4.52
C GLY A 153 9.56 -13.60 -3.27
N LYS A 154 8.22 -13.51 -3.36
CA LYS A 154 7.37 -13.08 -2.23
C LYS A 154 6.09 -13.87 -2.05
N TYR A 155 5.39 -14.28 -3.11
CA TYR A 155 3.99 -14.71 -2.98
C TYR A 155 3.79 -16.23 -3.01
N LEU A 156 4.56 -16.96 -3.81
CA LEU A 156 4.43 -18.41 -3.87
C LEU A 156 4.92 -19.03 -2.55
N VAL A 157 4.16 -20.00 -2.04
CA VAL A 157 4.52 -20.80 -0.87
C VAL A 157 5.83 -21.52 -1.15
N GLN A 158 6.80 -21.29 -0.26
CA GLN A 158 8.18 -21.70 -0.47
C GLN A 158 8.90 -21.89 0.87
N ASN A 159 10.01 -22.61 0.83
CA ASN A 159 10.94 -22.68 1.94
C ASN A 159 12.04 -21.63 1.75
N ARG A 160 11.99 -20.57 2.57
CA ARG A 160 12.90 -19.42 2.51
C ARG A 160 14.36 -19.75 2.81
N VAL A 161 14.64 -20.90 3.44
CA VAL A 161 16.01 -21.34 3.76
C VAL A 161 16.58 -22.14 2.59
N THR A 162 15.82 -23.12 2.09
CA THR A 162 16.30 -24.01 1.01
C THR A 162 16.10 -23.44 -0.40
N GLY A 163 15.20 -22.45 -0.56
CA GLY A 163 14.79 -21.92 -1.86
C GLY A 163 13.76 -22.77 -2.62
N GLU A 164 13.25 -23.85 -2.04
CA GLU A 164 12.25 -24.72 -2.67
C GLU A 164 10.90 -24.01 -2.82
N ILE A 165 10.36 -23.99 -4.05
CA ILE A 165 9.03 -23.46 -4.39
C ILE A 165 8.04 -24.62 -4.45
N TYR A 166 6.88 -24.48 -3.83
CA TYR A 166 5.92 -25.59 -3.70
C TYR A 166 4.71 -25.51 -4.62
N GLU A 167 4.39 -24.35 -5.18
CA GLU A 167 3.14 -24.11 -5.90
C GLU A 167 3.32 -23.19 -7.13
N SER A 168 2.22 -22.91 -7.83
CA SER A 168 2.13 -22.02 -8.99
C SER A 168 1.04 -20.97 -8.77
N ALA A 169 1.00 -19.93 -9.62
CA ALA A 169 0.14 -18.78 -9.41
C ALA A 169 -1.35 -19.11 -9.50
N GLN A 170 -1.77 -20.03 -10.37
CA GLN A 170 -3.20 -20.39 -10.44
C GLN A 170 -3.71 -21.11 -9.19
N PHE A 171 -2.90 -22.00 -8.59
CA PHE A 171 -3.27 -22.59 -7.30
C PHE A 171 -3.31 -21.53 -6.21
N LEU A 172 -2.40 -20.54 -6.23
CA LEU A 172 -2.48 -19.40 -5.33
C LEU A 172 -3.84 -18.70 -5.46
N TYR A 173 -4.25 -18.26 -6.65
CA TYR A 173 -5.50 -17.50 -6.81
C TYR A 173 -6.73 -18.30 -6.40
N LEU A 174 -6.83 -19.55 -6.85
CA LEU A 174 -7.99 -20.38 -6.53
C LEU A 174 -8.05 -20.70 -5.03
N LEU A 175 -6.93 -21.05 -4.40
CA LEU A 175 -6.92 -21.40 -2.98
C LEU A 175 -7.11 -20.18 -2.07
N VAL A 176 -6.74 -18.99 -2.53
CA VAL A 176 -7.14 -17.73 -1.88
C VAL A 176 -8.66 -17.60 -1.94
N ALA A 177 -9.28 -17.73 -3.11
CA ALA A 177 -10.73 -17.68 -3.26
C ALA A 177 -11.44 -18.73 -2.38
N ALA A 178 -11.00 -19.99 -2.45
CA ALA A 178 -11.55 -21.09 -1.65
C ALA A 178 -11.41 -20.85 -0.14
N SER A 179 -10.31 -20.25 0.32
CA SER A 179 -10.14 -19.97 1.74
C SER A 179 -11.04 -18.83 2.22
N LEU A 180 -11.20 -17.76 1.43
CA LEU A 180 -12.03 -16.60 1.79
C LEU A 180 -13.52 -16.93 1.80
N PHE A 181 -13.99 -17.74 0.86
CA PHE A 181 -15.40 -18.11 0.75
C PHE A 181 -15.74 -19.47 1.38
N SER A 182 -14.86 -20.06 2.20
CA SER A 182 -15.05 -21.42 2.73
C SER A 182 -16.28 -21.59 3.60
N LYS A 183 -16.71 -20.51 4.27
CA LYS A 183 -17.88 -20.48 5.16
C LYS A 183 -19.16 -19.99 4.48
N TYR A 184 -19.14 -19.71 3.17
CA TYR A 184 -20.35 -19.37 2.43
C TYR A 184 -21.27 -20.60 2.26
N PRO A 185 -22.58 -20.40 2.10
CA PRO A 185 -23.53 -21.51 1.85
C PRO A 185 -23.13 -22.34 0.63
N GLN A 186 -23.31 -23.65 0.69
CA GLN A 186 -22.91 -24.56 -0.38
C GLN A 186 -23.56 -24.22 -1.73
N GLU A 187 -24.78 -23.68 -1.74
CA GLU A 187 -25.47 -23.32 -2.99
C GLU A 187 -24.79 -22.17 -3.75
N THR A 188 -23.99 -21.34 -3.07
CA THR A 188 -23.39 -20.13 -3.66
C THR A 188 -21.87 -20.09 -3.56
N ARG A 189 -21.25 -20.90 -2.68
CA ARG A 189 -19.80 -20.81 -2.41
C ARG A 189 -18.94 -21.05 -3.64
N LEU A 190 -19.24 -22.07 -4.45
CA LEU A 190 -18.44 -22.38 -5.64
C LEU A 190 -18.57 -21.30 -6.73
N ASP A 191 -19.75 -20.69 -6.87
CA ASP A 191 -19.96 -19.56 -7.78
C ASP A 191 -19.10 -18.35 -7.38
N TYR A 192 -19.11 -17.96 -6.10
CA TYR A 192 -18.25 -16.89 -5.60
C TYR A 192 -16.76 -17.21 -5.77
N ILE A 193 -16.35 -18.45 -5.49
CA ILE A 193 -14.96 -18.90 -5.67
C ILE A 193 -14.55 -18.74 -7.13
N LYS A 194 -15.36 -19.21 -8.08
CA LYS A 194 -15.10 -19.11 -9.51
C LYS A 194 -15.01 -17.65 -9.96
N ARG A 195 -16.00 -16.82 -9.63
CA ARG A 195 -16.05 -15.40 -10.00
C ARG A 195 -14.87 -14.61 -9.43
N PHE A 196 -14.50 -14.87 -8.17
CA PHE A 196 -13.35 -14.23 -7.54
C PHE A 196 -12.02 -14.72 -8.11
N TYR A 197 -11.88 -16.02 -8.39
CA TYR A 197 -10.74 -16.57 -9.11
C TYR A 197 -10.59 -15.91 -10.48
N ASP A 198 -11.66 -15.79 -11.25
CA ASP A 198 -11.66 -15.12 -12.55
C ASP A 198 -11.24 -13.65 -12.42
N ALA A 199 -11.83 -12.89 -11.50
CA ALA A 199 -11.51 -11.48 -11.29
C ALA A 199 -10.04 -11.23 -10.88
N THR A 200 -9.46 -12.10 -10.03
CA THR A 200 -8.09 -11.94 -9.52
C THR A 200 -7.04 -12.46 -10.49
N SER A 201 -7.26 -13.62 -11.12
CA SER A 201 -6.31 -14.22 -12.08
C SER A 201 -6.31 -13.55 -13.46
N THR A 202 -7.37 -12.79 -13.81
CA THR A 202 -7.40 -11.90 -14.98
C THR A 202 -7.03 -10.45 -14.64
N PHE A 203 -6.57 -10.21 -13.40
CA PHE A 203 -6.03 -8.94 -12.92
C PHE A 203 -7.03 -7.78 -12.81
N LYS A 204 -8.35 -8.04 -12.81
CA LYS A 204 -9.38 -7.00 -12.52
C LYS A 204 -9.34 -6.55 -11.06
N ILE A 205 -9.07 -7.49 -10.14
CA ILE A 205 -8.87 -7.23 -8.71
C ILE A 205 -7.42 -7.56 -8.33
N SER A 206 -6.76 -6.61 -7.66
CA SER A 206 -5.43 -6.78 -7.09
C SER A 206 -5.53 -7.04 -5.58
N LEU A 207 -4.73 -7.99 -5.09
CA LEU A 207 -4.68 -8.35 -3.67
C LEU A 207 -3.32 -7.95 -3.05
N PRO A 208 -3.32 -7.51 -1.79
CA PRO A 208 -2.11 -7.12 -1.08
C PRO A 208 -1.22 -8.33 -0.78
N THR A 209 0.05 -8.03 -0.50
CA THR A 209 1.10 -9.04 -0.26
C THR A 209 0.74 -10.05 0.83
N PRO A 210 0.23 -9.67 2.02
CA PRO A 210 -0.09 -10.64 3.07
C PRO A 210 -1.17 -11.64 2.65
N ILE A 211 -2.17 -11.20 1.88
CA ILE A 211 -3.23 -12.06 1.35
C ILE A 211 -2.64 -13.04 0.34
N MET A 212 -1.98 -12.53 -0.70
CA MET A 212 -1.37 -13.34 -1.77
C MET A 212 -0.37 -14.38 -1.23
N ALA A 213 0.45 -14.01 -0.25
CA ALA A 213 1.49 -14.88 0.31
C ALA A 213 1.01 -15.80 1.43
N GLY A 214 -0.15 -15.51 2.04
CA GLY A 214 -0.55 -16.11 3.31
C GLY A 214 -1.87 -16.88 3.27
N VAL A 215 -2.90 -16.37 2.60
CA VAL A 215 -4.23 -17.01 2.59
C VAL A 215 -4.13 -18.33 1.82
N ARG A 216 -4.46 -19.45 2.49
CA ARG A 216 -4.20 -20.89 2.20
C ARG A 216 -3.14 -21.55 3.09
N THR A 217 -2.31 -20.79 3.79
CA THR A 217 -1.27 -21.31 4.71
C THR A 217 -1.78 -21.34 6.16
N PRO A 218 -1.12 -22.09 7.08
CA PRO A 218 -1.52 -22.14 8.48
C PRO A 218 -1.43 -20.82 9.26
N THR A 219 -0.73 -19.81 8.72
CA THR A 219 -0.63 -18.50 9.37
C THR A 219 -1.84 -17.66 9.03
N ARG A 220 -2.57 -17.17 10.04
CA ARG A 220 -3.80 -16.38 9.87
C ARG A 220 -3.64 -14.90 10.20
N GLN A 221 -2.58 -14.22 9.75
CA GLN A 221 -2.49 -12.76 9.86
C GLN A 221 -2.30 -12.16 8.47
N PHE A 222 -3.24 -11.30 8.06
CA PHE A 222 -3.29 -10.77 6.69
C PHE A 222 -3.46 -9.24 6.62
N SER A 223 -3.53 -8.57 7.77
CA SER A 223 -3.63 -7.11 7.84
C SER A 223 -2.30 -6.46 7.46
N SER A 224 -2.33 -5.56 6.47
CA SER A 224 -1.12 -4.96 5.90
C SER A 224 -0.52 -3.87 6.79
N CYS A 225 -1.38 -3.10 7.47
CA CYS A 225 -1.00 -2.01 8.35
C CYS A 225 -1.82 -2.04 9.64
N VAL A 226 -1.23 -1.48 10.70
CA VAL A 226 -1.79 -1.42 12.06
C VAL A 226 -1.61 0.01 12.59
N LEU A 227 -2.65 0.58 13.20
CA LEU A 227 -2.63 1.91 13.81
C LEU A 227 -2.76 1.77 15.32
N ILE A 228 -1.81 2.32 16.07
CA ILE A 228 -1.73 2.22 17.52
C ILE A 228 -1.61 3.61 18.12
N GLU A 229 -2.54 3.99 18.98
CA GLU A 229 -2.48 5.24 19.74
C GLU A 229 -1.81 5.01 21.10
N CYS A 230 -0.84 5.86 21.43
CA CYS A 230 -0.14 5.83 22.70
C CYS A 230 -0.68 6.95 23.61
N GLY A 231 -1.14 6.59 24.79
CA GLY A 231 -1.51 7.53 25.83
C GLY A 231 -0.30 8.07 26.59
N ASP A 232 -0.52 9.09 27.41
CA ASP A 232 0.50 9.74 28.24
C ASP A 232 0.74 9.00 29.57
N SER A 233 1.08 7.72 29.49
CA SER A 233 1.43 6.89 30.65
C SER A 233 2.46 5.82 30.29
N LEU A 234 3.28 5.41 31.26
CA LEU A 234 4.28 4.35 31.05
C LEU A 234 3.62 3.02 30.66
N ASP A 235 2.46 2.73 31.23
CA ASP A 235 1.70 1.51 30.92
C ASP A 235 1.26 1.52 29.45
N SER A 236 0.77 2.67 28.95
CA SER A 236 0.40 2.83 27.55
C SER A 236 1.59 2.78 26.59
N ILE A 237 2.72 3.38 26.98
CA ILE A 237 3.97 3.30 26.23
C ILE A 237 4.44 1.86 26.10
N ASN A 238 4.41 1.09 27.20
CA ASN A 238 4.80 -0.33 27.20
C ASN A 238 3.82 -1.20 26.39
N ALA A 239 2.52 -0.95 26.51
CA ALA A 239 1.48 -1.63 25.73
C ALA A 239 1.67 -1.37 24.23
N THR A 240 1.93 -0.11 23.85
CA THR A 240 2.21 0.31 22.48
C THR A 240 3.43 -0.41 21.92
N ALA A 241 4.58 -0.37 22.62
CA ALA A 241 5.79 -1.06 22.19
C ALA A 241 5.58 -2.58 22.05
N SER A 242 4.85 -3.19 22.99
CA SER A 242 4.52 -4.62 22.94
C SER A 242 3.65 -4.98 21.73
N ALA A 243 2.66 -4.16 21.41
CA ALA A 243 1.81 -4.34 20.24
C ALA A 243 2.60 -4.20 18.93
N ILE A 244 3.51 -3.21 18.85
CA ILE A 244 4.43 -3.04 17.72
C ILE A 244 5.23 -4.32 17.47
N VAL A 245 5.87 -4.90 18.50
CA VAL A 245 6.68 -6.12 18.35
C VAL A 245 5.84 -7.28 17.81
N LYS A 246 4.63 -7.49 18.36
CA LYS A 246 3.71 -8.55 17.91
C LYS A 246 3.37 -8.39 16.43
N TYR A 247 2.96 -7.21 16.00
CA TYR A 247 2.51 -6.97 14.64
C TYR A 247 3.64 -6.92 13.60
N VAL A 248 4.80 -6.36 13.93
CA VAL A 248 5.95 -6.38 13.01
C VAL A 248 6.45 -7.79 12.79
N SER A 249 6.46 -8.65 13.81
CA SER A 249 6.81 -10.07 13.66
C SER A 249 5.91 -10.80 12.64
N GLN A 250 4.69 -10.29 12.46
CA GLN A 250 3.65 -10.83 11.57
C GLN A 250 3.44 -9.99 10.30
N ARG A 251 4.47 -9.26 9.84
CA ARG A 251 4.50 -8.57 8.52
C ARG A 251 3.72 -7.27 8.39
N ALA A 252 3.20 -6.69 9.47
CA ALA A 252 2.48 -5.42 9.38
C ALA A 252 3.41 -4.19 9.32
N GLY A 253 3.00 -3.16 8.58
CA GLY A 253 3.48 -1.79 8.74
C GLY A 253 2.75 -1.07 9.89
N ILE A 254 3.42 -0.12 10.54
CA ILE A 254 2.89 0.50 11.77
C ILE A 254 2.65 2.01 11.58
N GLY A 255 1.49 2.52 12.00
CA GLY A 255 1.27 3.93 12.32
C GLY A 255 1.15 4.09 13.83
N VAL A 256 1.93 5.00 14.44
CA VAL A 256 1.89 5.24 15.89
C VAL A 256 1.50 6.69 16.16
N ASN A 257 0.36 6.94 16.79
CA ASN A 257 0.10 8.25 17.37
C ASN A 257 0.79 8.36 18.71
N ALA A 258 1.82 9.21 18.79
CA ALA A 258 2.55 9.48 20.02
C ALA A 258 2.52 10.97 20.36
N GLY A 259 1.52 11.69 19.86
CA GLY A 259 1.35 13.12 20.05
C GLY A 259 0.79 13.52 21.42
N ALA A 260 0.22 12.58 22.18
CA ALA A 260 -0.32 12.82 23.52
C ALA A 260 0.75 12.79 24.62
N ILE A 261 1.93 12.19 24.35
CA ILE A 261 3.03 12.09 25.33
C ILE A 261 3.46 13.50 25.75
N ARG A 262 3.55 13.74 27.06
CA ARG A 262 3.92 15.05 27.59
C ARG A 262 5.35 15.46 27.23
N ALA A 263 5.58 16.76 27.13
CA ALA A 263 6.85 17.30 26.69
C ALA A 263 7.99 17.13 27.71
N LEU A 264 9.24 17.30 27.24
CA LEU A 264 10.42 17.45 28.08
C LEU A 264 10.21 18.50 29.19
N GLY A 265 10.59 18.17 30.41
CA GLY A 265 10.49 19.04 31.58
C GLY A 265 9.09 19.14 32.18
N SER A 266 8.08 18.42 31.67
CA SER A 266 6.77 18.34 32.35
C SER A 266 6.92 17.70 33.73
N GLU A 267 6.05 18.09 34.67
CA GLU A 267 6.05 17.51 36.00
C GLU A 267 5.58 16.05 36.00
N ILE A 268 6.20 15.23 36.83
CA ILE A 268 5.77 13.87 37.17
C ILE A 268 5.45 13.85 38.66
N ARG A 269 4.24 13.36 39.02
CA ARG A 269 3.78 13.19 40.41
C ARG A 269 3.94 14.44 41.28
N GLY A 270 3.54 15.60 40.77
CA GLY A 270 3.62 16.87 41.51
C GLY A 270 5.05 17.36 41.75
N GLY A 271 5.97 17.05 40.84
CA GLY A 271 7.35 17.54 40.87
C GLY A 271 8.38 16.57 41.47
N GLU A 272 8.01 15.33 41.80
CA GLU A 272 8.96 14.28 42.24
C GLU A 272 10.05 14.03 41.19
N ALA A 273 9.72 14.15 39.91
CA ALA A 273 10.66 14.03 38.80
C ALA A 273 10.25 14.95 37.64
N PHE A 274 11.20 15.25 36.76
CA PHE A 274 10.94 15.90 35.47
C PHE A 274 10.85 14.85 34.36
N HIS A 275 9.93 15.04 33.42
CA HIS A 275 9.77 14.18 32.26
C HIS A 275 10.92 14.34 31.27
N THR A 276 11.44 13.24 30.72
CA THR A 276 12.60 13.23 29.80
C THR A 276 12.24 13.49 28.33
N GLY A 277 10.96 13.77 28.06
CA GLY A 277 10.45 14.16 26.74
C GLY A 277 10.09 12.97 25.84
N CYS A 278 9.69 13.30 24.62
CA CYS A 278 9.18 12.31 23.66
C CYS A 278 10.28 11.45 23.02
N ILE A 279 11.46 12.01 22.78
CA ILE A 279 12.52 11.40 21.97
C ILE A 279 12.98 10.02 22.52
N PRO A 280 13.21 9.82 23.84
CA PRO A 280 13.57 8.50 24.37
C PRO A 280 12.51 7.43 24.08
N PHE A 281 11.22 7.77 24.16
CA PHE A 281 10.13 6.84 23.85
C PHE A 281 10.03 6.57 22.34
N TYR A 282 10.33 7.55 21.50
CA TYR A 282 10.37 7.34 20.04
C TYR A 282 11.53 6.40 19.67
N LYS A 283 12.68 6.48 20.36
CA LYS A 283 13.77 5.48 20.22
C LYS A 283 13.33 4.09 20.66
N TYR A 284 12.58 3.99 21.74
CA TYR A 284 12.03 2.72 22.21
C TYR A 284 11.10 2.10 21.16
N PHE A 285 10.18 2.89 20.59
CA PHE A 285 9.33 2.46 19.48
C PHE A 285 10.14 2.08 18.23
N GLN A 286 11.17 2.84 17.86
CA GLN A 286 12.05 2.47 16.73
C GLN A 286 12.68 1.09 16.95
N THR A 287 13.12 0.81 18.16
CA THR A 287 13.75 -0.48 18.50
C THR A 287 12.73 -1.62 18.46
N ALA A 288 11.50 -1.38 18.96
CA ALA A 288 10.39 -2.31 18.81
C ALA A 288 10.08 -2.61 17.34
N VAL A 289 10.05 -1.59 16.47
CA VAL A 289 9.83 -1.72 15.02
C VAL A 289 10.95 -2.50 14.33
N LYS A 290 12.20 -2.38 14.79
CA LYS A 290 13.35 -3.07 14.18
C LYS A 290 13.70 -4.41 14.83
N SER A 291 12.96 -4.82 15.87
CA SER A 291 13.22 -6.07 16.61
C SER A 291 13.01 -7.33 15.76
N CYS A 292 12.15 -7.26 14.74
CA CYS A 292 11.82 -8.38 13.86
C CYS A 292 11.92 -7.94 12.38
N SER A 293 12.29 -8.87 11.50
CA SER A 293 11.99 -8.71 10.06
C SER A 293 10.52 -9.06 9.85
N GLN A 294 9.79 -8.30 9.01
CA GLN A 294 8.38 -8.51 8.67
C GLN A 294 8.17 -9.91 8.10
N GLY A 295 7.97 -10.91 8.98
CA GLY A 295 7.82 -12.33 8.70
C GLY A 295 8.79 -12.90 7.66
N GLY A 296 10.05 -12.43 7.66
CA GLY A 296 11.12 -12.84 6.74
C GLY A 296 11.10 -12.21 5.34
N VAL A 297 10.20 -11.25 5.05
CA VAL A 297 10.00 -10.69 3.70
C VAL A 297 10.63 -9.30 3.53
N ARG A 298 10.46 -8.39 4.51
CA ARG A 298 11.01 -7.00 4.49
C ARG A 298 11.41 -6.53 5.89
N GLY A 299 12.12 -5.40 6.01
CA GLY A 299 12.38 -4.78 7.32
C GLY A 299 11.15 -4.05 7.86
N GLY A 300 10.92 -4.09 9.19
CA GLY A 300 9.84 -3.33 9.83
C GLY A 300 9.93 -1.83 9.56
N ALA A 301 8.79 -1.19 9.32
CA ALA A 301 8.69 0.25 9.05
C ALA A 301 7.52 0.86 9.83
N ALA A 302 7.69 2.10 10.28
CA ALA A 302 6.68 2.83 11.02
C ALA A 302 6.69 4.33 10.72
N THR A 303 5.52 4.94 10.84
CA THR A 303 5.31 6.40 10.84
C THR A 303 4.77 6.83 12.20
N VAL A 304 5.39 7.83 12.83
CA VAL A 304 4.97 8.38 14.12
C VAL A 304 4.29 9.75 13.94
N TYR A 305 3.14 9.95 14.57
CA TYR A 305 2.31 11.14 14.43
C TYR A 305 2.37 12.05 15.66
N TYR A 306 2.43 13.36 15.42
CA TYR A 306 2.36 14.39 16.46
C TYR A 306 1.81 15.73 15.91
N PRO A 307 1.13 16.55 16.76
CA PRO A 307 0.69 17.90 16.39
C PRO A 307 1.83 18.88 16.18
N LEU A 308 1.71 19.77 15.19
CA LEU A 308 2.69 20.86 14.98
C LEU A 308 2.80 21.80 16.19
N TRP A 309 1.72 21.95 16.96
CA TRP A 309 1.69 22.78 18.16
C TRP A 309 2.29 22.09 19.40
N HIS A 310 2.81 20.87 19.28
CA HIS A 310 3.47 20.19 20.41
C HIS A 310 4.71 20.99 20.87
N LEU A 311 4.96 21.08 22.18
CA LEU A 311 6.06 21.88 22.76
C LEU A 311 7.44 21.50 22.21
N GLU A 312 7.62 20.22 21.88
CA GLU A 312 8.86 19.67 21.31
C GLU A 312 8.88 19.67 19.76
N ALA A 313 7.90 20.28 19.07
CA ALA A 313 7.73 20.14 17.62
C ALA A 313 9.00 20.43 16.81
N GLU A 314 9.75 21.50 17.11
CA GLU A 314 11.02 21.80 16.42
C GLU A 314 12.07 20.69 16.56
N SER A 315 12.15 20.05 17.74
CA SER A 315 13.03 18.91 17.99
C SER A 315 12.55 17.65 17.27
N LEU A 316 11.23 17.45 17.21
CA LEU A 316 10.61 16.29 16.55
C LEU A 316 10.74 16.36 15.01
N LEU A 317 10.69 17.55 14.42
CA LEU A 317 10.81 17.76 12.98
C LEU A 317 12.18 17.31 12.43
N VAL A 318 13.24 17.45 13.23
CA VAL A 318 14.63 17.17 12.80
C VAL A 318 15.11 15.76 13.16
N LEU A 319 14.23 14.86 13.61
CA LEU A 319 14.63 13.52 14.08
C LEU A 319 15.25 12.64 12.98
N LYS A 320 14.86 12.83 11.72
CA LYS A 320 15.45 12.14 10.56
C LYS A 320 16.69 12.82 10.00
N ASN A 321 17.01 14.04 10.44
CA ASN A 321 18.12 14.79 9.88
C ASN A 321 19.44 14.01 10.08
N ASN A 322 20.19 13.84 8.99
CA ASN A 322 21.46 13.09 9.03
C ASN A 322 22.50 13.78 9.92
N ARG A 323 22.44 15.12 10.06
CA ARG A 323 23.31 15.89 10.95
C ARG A 323 22.70 15.97 12.35
N GLY A 324 23.50 15.77 13.39
CA GLY A 324 23.10 15.89 14.79
C GLY A 324 23.70 14.78 15.66
N VAL A 325 23.57 14.93 16.98
CA VAL A 325 23.98 13.90 17.95
C VAL A 325 22.95 12.77 18.00
N GLU A 326 23.41 11.52 18.19
CA GLU A 326 22.52 10.35 18.22
C GLU A 326 21.42 10.45 19.28
N ASP A 327 21.69 11.11 20.41
CA ASP A 327 20.72 11.29 21.49
C ASP A 327 19.43 11.98 21.04
N ASN A 328 19.54 12.90 20.08
CA ASN A 328 18.42 13.69 19.57
C ASN A 328 17.97 13.25 18.16
N ARG A 329 18.25 12.00 17.77
CA ARG A 329 17.92 11.47 16.44
C ARG A 329 17.26 10.10 16.50
N VAL A 330 16.29 9.92 15.60
CA VAL A 330 15.49 8.69 15.45
C VAL A 330 15.18 8.52 13.96
N ARG A 331 16.19 8.10 13.19
CA ARG A 331 16.21 8.21 11.72
C ARG A 331 15.48 7.07 10.99
N HIS A 332 15.25 5.94 11.65
CA HIS A 332 14.71 4.73 11.03
C HIS A 332 13.20 4.55 11.19
N MET A 333 12.51 5.62 11.60
CA MET A 333 11.05 5.80 11.47
C MET A 333 10.77 7.05 10.66
N ASP A 334 9.59 7.11 10.05
CA ASP A 334 9.08 8.29 9.37
C ASP A 334 8.12 9.06 10.31
N TYR A 335 7.75 10.30 9.94
CA TYR A 335 6.96 11.16 10.83
C TYR A 335 5.79 11.81 10.10
N GLY A 336 4.61 11.84 10.72
CA GLY A 336 3.42 12.53 10.23
C GLY A 336 3.08 13.74 11.10
N VAL A 337 3.22 14.93 10.54
CA VAL A 337 2.95 16.19 11.22
C VAL A 337 1.50 16.57 11.04
N GLN A 338 0.80 16.73 12.16
CA GLN A 338 -0.63 16.97 12.19
C GLN A 338 -0.93 18.47 12.22
N LEU A 339 -1.77 18.91 11.28
CA LEU A 339 -2.11 20.32 11.02
C LEU A 339 -3.62 20.48 10.91
N ASN A 340 -4.11 21.68 11.23
CA ASN A 340 -5.48 22.10 10.98
C ASN A 340 -5.53 23.53 10.45
N LYS A 341 -6.74 23.99 10.17
CA LYS A 341 -7.06 25.34 9.66
C LYS A 341 -6.35 26.46 10.40
N LEU A 342 -6.37 26.44 11.74
CA LEU A 342 -5.81 27.52 12.55
C LEU A 342 -4.30 27.65 12.31
N MET A 343 -3.56 26.54 12.23
CA MET A 343 -2.12 26.57 11.95
C MET A 343 -1.82 27.23 10.60
N TYR A 344 -2.58 26.89 9.56
CA TYR A 344 -2.45 27.50 8.24
C TYR A 344 -2.86 28.98 8.23
N GLN A 345 -3.91 29.36 8.95
CA GLN A 345 -4.31 30.76 9.07
C GLN A 345 -3.24 31.61 9.75
N ARG A 346 -2.55 31.08 10.78
CA ARG A 346 -1.40 31.76 11.41
C ARG A 346 -0.27 31.97 10.40
N LEU A 347 0.04 30.97 9.57
CA LEU A 347 1.03 31.10 8.49
C LEU A 347 0.64 32.20 7.49
N ILE A 348 -0.59 32.16 6.96
CA ILE A 348 -1.06 33.10 5.93
C ILE A 348 -1.07 34.55 6.45
N LYS A 349 -1.45 34.76 7.71
CA LYS A 349 -1.50 36.09 8.35
C LYS A 349 -0.12 36.57 8.84
N GLY A 350 0.93 35.78 8.70
CA GLY A 350 2.26 36.09 9.25
C GLY A 350 2.27 36.18 10.79
N GLY A 351 1.36 35.45 11.44
CA GLY A 351 1.22 35.42 12.89
C GLY A 351 2.16 34.43 13.57
N ASP A 352 1.87 34.18 14.84
CA ASP A 352 2.64 33.28 15.70
C ASP A 352 1.87 31.98 15.97
N ILE A 353 2.63 30.90 16.19
CA ILE A 353 2.14 29.62 16.67
C ILE A 353 2.70 29.43 18.09
N THR A 354 1.81 29.13 19.02
CA THR A 354 2.18 28.81 20.39
C THR A 354 2.23 27.30 20.59
N LEU A 355 3.35 26.83 21.12
CA LEU A 355 3.63 25.44 21.37
C LEU A 355 3.32 25.09 22.83
N PHE A 356 2.64 23.98 23.06
CA PHE A 356 2.18 23.50 24.36
C PHE A 356 2.52 22.03 24.59
N SER A 357 2.75 21.64 25.84
CA SER A 357 2.72 20.22 26.19
C SER A 357 1.25 19.80 26.30
N PRO A 358 0.80 18.70 25.68
CA PRO A 358 -0.59 18.25 25.77
C PRO A 358 -1.11 18.11 27.21
N SER A 359 -0.22 17.76 28.15
CA SER A 359 -0.51 17.66 29.59
C SER A 359 -0.94 18.98 30.24
N ASP A 360 -0.54 20.12 29.67
CA ASP A 360 -0.66 21.44 30.30
C ASP A 360 -1.91 22.20 29.78
N VAL A 361 -2.61 21.64 28.77
CA VAL A 361 -3.73 22.28 28.04
C VAL A 361 -4.94 21.34 27.93
N PRO A 362 -5.70 21.14 29.03
CA PRO A 362 -6.79 20.16 29.08
C PRO A 362 -7.83 20.34 27.97
N GLY A 363 -8.17 19.25 27.27
CA GLY A 363 -9.18 19.26 26.19
C GLY A 363 -8.70 19.84 24.86
N LEU A 364 -7.52 20.48 24.80
CA LEU A 364 -7.00 21.02 23.54
C LEU A 364 -6.66 19.91 22.54
N TYR A 365 -6.06 18.81 23.03
CA TYR A 365 -5.66 17.69 22.18
C TYR A 365 -6.88 17.03 21.52
N GLU A 366 -7.94 16.77 22.26
CA GLU A 366 -9.18 16.19 21.75
C GLU A 366 -9.88 17.13 20.75
N ALA A 367 -10.01 18.41 21.09
CA ALA A 367 -10.64 19.41 20.23
C ALA A 367 -9.89 19.57 18.89
N PHE A 368 -8.56 19.46 18.88
CA PHE A 368 -7.74 19.60 17.67
C PHE A 368 -8.19 18.69 16.52
N PHE A 369 -8.70 17.50 16.85
CA PHE A 369 -9.24 16.56 15.86
C PHE A 369 -10.76 16.70 15.72
N ALA A 370 -11.49 16.77 16.83
CA ALA A 370 -12.93 16.57 16.84
C ALA A 370 -13.77 17.85 16.65
N ASP A 371 -13.27 19.01 17.06
CA ASP A 371 -14.03 20.27 17.09
C ASP A 371 -13.11 21.48 16.89
N GLN A 372 -13.12 22.01 15.67
CA GLN A 372 -12.21 23.10 15.27
C GLN A 372 -12.55 24.43 15.94
N ASP A 373 -13.83 24.70 16.20
CA ASP A 373 -14.26 25.94 16.86
C ASP A 373 -13.85 25.88 18.35
N LYS A 374 -14.04 24.72 18.99
CA LYS A 374 -13.58 24.51 20.36
C LYS A 374 -12.06 24.53 20.47
N PHE A 375 -11.35 24.00 19.48
CA PHE A 375 -9.90 24.07 19.43
C PHE A 375 -9.44 25.52 19.37
N GLU A 376 -10.00 26.36 18.49
CA GLU A 376 -9.62 27.78 18.40
C GLU A 376 -9.91 28.54 19.70
N GLU A 377 -11.06 28.30 20.32
CA GLU A 377 -11.42 28.87 21.64
C GLU A 377 -10.38 28.52 22.71
N LEU A 378 -10.08 27.23 22.88
CA LEU A 378 -9.13 26.74 23.89
C LEU A 378 -7.69 27.20 23.58
N TYR A 379 -7.28 27.15 22.32
CA TYR A 379 -5.94 27.54 21.89
C TYR A 379 -5.67 29.01 22.25
N VAL A 380 -6.55 29.92 21.86
CA VAL A 380 -6.41 31.36 22.17
C VAL A 380 -6.48 31.63 23.67
N LYS A 381 -7.37 30.93 24.39
CA LYS A 381 -7.44 31.01 25.86
C LYS A 381 -6.11 30.63 26.51
N TYR A 382 -5.53 29.49 26.11
CA TYR A 382 -4.27 29.02 26.66
C TYR A 382 -3.06 29.84 26.20
N GLU A 383 -3.11 30.49 25.04
CA GLU A 383 -2.12 31.49 24.62
C GLU A 383 -2.07 32.69 25.58
N GLN A 384 -3.20 33.09 26.14
CA GLN A 384 -3.32 34.25 27.04
C GLN A 384 -3.03 33.93 28.51
N ASP A 385 -3.09 32.67 28.92
CA ASP A 385 -2.93 32.27 30.33
C ASP A 385 -1.46 32.22 30.77
N PRO A 386 -0.96 33.15 31.62
CA PRO A 386 0.45 33.19 32.00
C PRO A 386 0.88 32.01 32.89
N SER A 387 -0.06 31.25 33.45
CA SER A 387 0.25 30.07 34.29
C SER A 387 0.62 28.83 33.48
N ILE A 388 0.28 28.81 32.18
CA ILE A 388 0.54 27.66 31.31
C ILE A 388 1.92 27.78 30.69
N ARG A 389 2.72 26.72 30.84
CA ARG A 389 4.01 26.59 30.17
C ARG A 389 3.79 26.51 28.66
N LYS A 390 4.41 27.44 27.94
CA LYS A 390 4.26 27.57 26.49
C LYS A 390 5.51 28.18 25.85
N ARG A 391 5.64 28.03 24.54
CA ARG A 391 6.67 28.72 23.74
C ARG A 391 6.06 29.22 22.45
N THR A 392 6.25 30.49 22.14
CA THR A 392 5.73 31.10 20.92
C THR A 392 6.82 31.19 19.85
N VAL A 393 6.49 30.79 18.63
CA VAL A 393 7.37 30.83 17.44
C VAL A 393 6.65 31.48 16.28
N LYS A 394 7.39 32.10 15.34
CA LYS A 394 6.77 32.65 14.13
C LYS A 394 6.24 31.50 13.28
N ALA A 395 5.02 31.62 12.76
CA ALA A 395 4.43 30.57 11.93
C ALA A 395 5.30 30.26 10.70
N VAL A 396 5.88 31.30 10.08
CA VAL A 396 6.77 31.15 8.92
C VAL A 396 8.01 30.33 9.26
N GLU A 397 8.58 30.47 10.46
CA GLU A 397 9.80 29.76 10.87
C GLU A 397 9.53 28.25 11.01
N ILE A 398 8.49 27.87 11.76
CA ILE A 398 8.19 26.45 12.00
C ILE A 398 7.67 25.74 10.73
N PHE A 399 6.89 26.41 9.89
CA PHE A 399 6.50 25.86 8.59
C PHE A 399 7.67 25.75 7.62
N SER A 400 8.64 26.68 7.67
CA SER A 400 9.86 26.56 6.87
C SER A 400 10.72 25.40 7.32
N LEU A 401 10.86 25.19 8.65
CA LEU A 401 11.56 24.03 9.21
C LEU A 401 10.89 22.72 8.78
N LEU A 402 9.57 22.64 8.89
CA LEU A 402 8.77 21.50 8.45
C LEU A 402 9.04 21.16 6.97
N MET A 403 8.92 22.15 6.09
CA MET A 403 9.10 21.92 4.65
C MET A 403 10.55 21.67 4.27
N GLN A 404 11.52 22.21 5.02
CA GLN A 404 12.94 21.94 4.82
C GLN A 404 13.30 20.49 5.16
N GLU A 405 12.83 19.98 6.31
CA GLU A 405 13.07 18.59 6.70
C GLU A 405 12.29 17.61 5.80
N ARG A 406 11.07 17.98 5.38
CA ARG A 406 10.32 17.24 4.35
C ARG A 406 11.08 17.18 3.04
N ALA A 407 11.61 18.30 2.54
CA ALA A 407 12.36 18.33 1.28
C ALA A 407 13.68 17.56 1.35
N SER A 408 14.38 17.62 2.49
CA SER A 408 15.69 17.00 2.68
C SER A 408 15.61 15.48 2.81
N THR A 409 14.54 14.98 3.44
CA THR A 409 14.40 13.54 3.73
C THR A 409 13.38 12.83 2.84
N GLY A 410 12.43 13.58 2.27
CA GLY A 410 11.25 13.07 1.57
C GLY A 410 10.21 12.43 2.49
N ARG A 411 10.47 12.34 3.81
CA ARG A 411 9.74 11.45 4.74
C ARG A 411 9.22 12.12 6.02
N ILE A 412 9.01 13.43 5.94
CA ILE A 412 8.18 14.17 6.90
C ILE A 412 6.84 14.42 6.22
N TYR A 413 5.84 13.66 6.64
CA TYR A 413 4.50 13.60 6.06
C TYR A 413 3.57 14.62 6.72
N ILE A 414 2.45 14.90 6.06
CA ILE A 414 1.44 15.84 6.55
C ILE A 414 0.11 15.12 6.72
N GLN A 415 -0.60 15.41 7.82
CA GLN A 415 -1.99 15.03 8.04
C GLN A 415 -2.82 16.27 8.38
N ASN A 416 -3.81 16.58 7.55
CA ASN A 416 -4.80 17.63 7.79
C ASN A 416 -5.94 17.06 8.62
N VAL A 417 -5.83 17.18 9.95
CA VAL A 417 -6.69 16.45 10.89
C VAL A 417 -8.14 16.91 10.86
N ASP A 418 -8.37 18.17 10.49
CA ASP A 418 -9.70 18.73 10.28
C ASP A 418 -10.38 18.08 9.06
N HIS A 419 -9.71 17.96 7.92
CA HIS A 419 -10.25 17.25 6.76
C HIS A 419 -10.50 15.77 7.05
N CYS A 420 -9.64 15.12 7.85
CA CYS A 420 -9.83 13.72 8.27
C CYS A 420 -11.09 13.50 9.12
N ASN A 421 -11.67 14.54 9.72
CA ASN A 421 -12.82 14.43 10.62
C ASN A 421 -14.08 15.13 10.07
N THR A 422 -13.94 16.22 9.32
CA THR A 422 -15.06 16.95 8.70
C THR A 422 -15.61 16.26 7.44
N HIS A 423 -14.74 15.57 6.70
CA HIS A 423 -15.11 14.74 5.55
C HIS A 423 -14.72 13.29 5.84
N SER A 424 -15.48 12.65 6.73
CA SER A 424 -15.17 11.34 7.28
C SER A 424 -16.41 10.45 7.34
N PRO A 425 -16.25 9.13 7.23
CA PRO A 425 -17.30 8.18 7.54
C PRO A 425 -17.57 8.07 9.05
N PHE A 426 -16.78 8.72 9.92
CA PHE A 426 -16.91 8.64 11.38
C PHE A 426 -17.42 9.94 11.99
N ASP A 427 -18.28 9.82 13.01
CA ASP A 427 -18.66 10.94 13.86
C ASP A 427 -17.47 11.30 14.78
N PRO A 428 -16.87 12.50 14.66
CA PRO A 428 -15.72 12.89 15.45
C PRO A 428 -15.99 13.00 16.96
N GLN A 429 -17.25 13.12 17.39
CA GLN A 429 -17.59 13.13 18.81
C GLN A 429 -17.54 11.74 19.43
N LEU A 430 -17.75 10.69 18.62
CA LEU A 430 -17.81 9.30 19.08
C LEU A 430 -16.52 8.52 18.75
N ALA A 431 -16.00 8.73 17.55
CA ALA A 431 -14.90 7.97 16.98
C ALA A 431 -14.01 8.84 16.08
N PRO A 432 -13.32 9.86 16.62
CA PRO A 432 -12.46 10.74 15.82
C PRO A 432 -11.26 10.00 15.24
N VAL A 433 -10.86 10.40 14.04
CA VAL A 433 -9.62 9.96 13.41
C VAL A 433 -8.46 10.84 13.90
N ARG A 434 -7.51 10.23 14.62
CA ARG A 434 -6.40 10.95 15.28
C ARG A 434 -5.01 10.62 14.74
N GLN A 435 -4.91 9.78 13.73
CA GLN A 435 -3.65 9.46 13.05
C GLN A 435 -3.92 8.84 11.69
N SER A 436 -2.85 8.47 10.99
CA SER A 436 -2.91 7.58 9.84
C SER A 436 -1.97 6.37 10.03
N ASN A 437 -1.87 5.49 9.03
CA ASN A 437 -0.94 4.34 8.99
C ASN A 437 0.48 4.72 8.51
N LEU A 438 1.30 3.73 8.17
CA LEU A 438 2.63 3.91 7.58
C LEU A 438 2.63 4.79 6.32
N CYS A 439 1.68 4.58 5.40
CA CYS A 439 1.72 5.13 4.04
C CYS A 439 0.75 6.30 3.80
N LEU A 440 0.09 6.82 4.84
CA LEU A 440 -0.73 8.02 4.83
C LEU A 440 -2.10 7.90 4.10
N GLU A 441 -2.58 6.68 3.82
CA GLU A 441 -3.88 6.43 3.17
C GLU A 441 -4.98 5.96 4.13
N ILE A 442 -4.64 5.50 5.33
CA ILE A 442 -5.61 4.92 6.26
C ILE A 442 -5.98 5.91 7.35
N ALA A 443 -7.26 6.17 7.53
CA ALA A 443 -7.79 7.17 8.44
C ALA A 443 -8.88 6.54 9.31
N LEU A 444 -8.48 5.86 10.39
CA LEU A 444 -9.37 5.07 11.24
C LEU A 444 -9.31 5.50 12.72
N PRO A 445 -10.39 5.31 13.49
CA PRO A 445 -10.41 5.58 14.93
C PRO A 445 -9.50 4.64 15.71
N THR A 446 -8.89 5.18 16.77
CA THR A 446 -8.03 4.46 17.71
C THR A 446 -8.34 4.88 19.15
N LYS A 447 -7.97 4.04 20.11
CA LYS A 447 -8.02 4.34 21.55
C LYS A 447 -6.76 3.78 22.21
N PRO A 448 -6.08 4.55 23.07
CA PRO A 448 -4.90 4.08 23.78
C PRO A 448 -5.15 2.79 24.55
N LEU A 449 -4.13 1.95 24.63
CA LEU A 449 -4.13 0.77 25.50
C LEU A 449 -3.48 1.12 26.84
N SER A 450 -4.03 0.63 27.94
CA SER A 450 -3.34 0.62 29.24
C SER A 450 -2.46 -0.62 29.44
N HIS A 451 -2.76 -1.71 28.74
CA HIS A 451 -2.00 -2.96 28.78
C HIS A 451 -2.14 -3.67 27.43
N ILE A 452 -1.22 -4.57 27.06
CA ILE A 452 -1.28 -5.28 25.78
C ILE A 452 -2.58 -6.09 25.58
N ASN A 453 -3.20 -6.52 26.68
CA ASN A 453 -4.47 -7.25 26.69
C ASN A 453 -5.67 -6.38 27.08
N ASP A 454 -5.55 -5.05 27.02
CA ASP A 454 -6.66 -4.14 27.32
C ASP A 454 -7.77 -4.28 26.28
N GLU A 455 -8.97 -4.62 26.72
CA GLU A 455 -10.16 -4.80 25.87
C GLU A 455 -10.91 -3.49 25.62
N ASN A 456 -10.56 -2.41 26.33
CA ASN A 456 -11.16 -1.08 26.15
C ASN A 456 -10.35 -0.19 25.19
N GLY A 457 -9.10 -0.58 24.91
CA GLY A 457 -8.29 0.01 23.86
C GLY A 457 -8.79 -0.34 22.46
N GLU A 458 -8.32 0.38 21.45
CA GLU A 458 -8.74 0.18 20.07
C GLU A 458 -7.55 0.34 19.12
N ILE A 459 -7.20 -0.75 18.43
CA ILE A 459 -6.15 -0.78 17.39
C ILE A 459 -6.85 -0.98 16.05
N ALA A 460 -6.66 -0.06 15.12
CA ALA A 460 -7.24 -0.20 13.79
C ALA A 460 -6.34 -1.03 12.87
N LEU A 461 -6.96 -1.86 12.03
CA LEU A 461 -6.30 -2.73 11.06
C LEU A 461 -6.75 -2.41 9.64
N CYS A 462 -5.87 -2.70 8.69
CA CYS A 462 -6.07 -2.36 7.28
C CYS A 462 -6.18 -3.63 6.44
N THR A 463 -7.40 -3.91 5.98
CA THR A 463 -7.70 -4.99 5.04
C THR A 463 -7.93 -4.40 3.65
N LEU A 464 -7.02 -4.71 2.73
CA LEU A 464 -6.81 -3.94 1.51
C LEU A 464 -7.09 -4.73 0.24
N SER A 465 -7.49 -4.05 -0.83
CA SER A 465 -7.52 -4.57 -2.22
C SER A 465 -7.50 -3.38 -3.20
N ALA A 466 -7.43 -3.61 -4.50
CA ALA A 466 -7.54 -2.54 -5.48
C ALA A 466 -8.19 -2.99 -6.78
N PHE A 467 -8.96 -2.10 -7.41
CA PHE A 467 -9.43 -2.28 -8.78
C PHE A 467 -8.36 -1.90 -9.80
N ASN A 468 -8.21 -2.69 -10.84
CA ASN A 468 -7.32 -2.36 -11.95
C ASN A 468 -8.09 -1.61 -13.04
N LEU A 469 -7.94 -0.30 -13.07
CA LEU A 469 -8.65 0.57 -14.03
C LEU A 469 -8.24 0.31 -15.48
N GLY A 470 -7.09 -0.31 -15.72
CA GLY A 470 -6.67 -0.73 -17.04
C GLY A 470 -7.25 -2.04 -17.54
N LYS A 471 -7.99 -2.77 -16.69
CA LYS A 471 -8.61 -4.07 -17.04
C LYS A 471 -10.13 -4.06 -17.05
N ILE A 472 -10.73 -2.90 -16.79
CA ILE A 472 -12.15 -2.66 -17.01
C ILE A 472 -12.35 -1.97 -18.37
N ASP A 473 -13.37 -2.40 -19.09
CA ASP A 473 -13.80 -1.82 -20.36
C ASP A 473 -14.77 -0.65 -20.11
N ASN A 474 -15.61 -0.76 -19.06
CA ASN A 474 -16.52 0.29 -18.61
C ASN A 474 -16.66 0.31 -17.07
N LEU A 475 -17.23 1.39 -16.54
CA LEU A 475 -17.37 1.59 -15.10
C LEU A 475 -18.44 0.70 -14.45
N ASP A 476 -19.43 0.20 -15.20
CA ASP A 476 -20.51 -0.62 -14.63
C ASP A 476 -20.02 -2.01 -14.21
N GLU A 477 -18.90 -2.49 -14.77
CA GLU A 477 -18.22 -3.69 -14.30
C GLU A 477 -17.80 -3.60 -12.82
N LEU A 478 -17.64 -2.38 -12.28
CA LEU A 478 -17.31 -2.17 -10.87
C LEU A 478 -18.41 -2.65 -9.93
N GLU A 479 -19.66 -2.80 -10.36
CA GLU A 479 -20.73 -3.34 -9.51
C GLU A 479 -20.39 -4.75 -9.04
N GLU A 480 -20.03 -5.61 -9.99
CA GLU A 480 -19.67 -7.00 -9.72
C GLU A 480 -18.32 -7.10 -9.00
N LEU A 481 -17.33 -6.31 -9.43
CA LEU A 481 -16.02 -6.31 -8.80
C LEU A 481 -16.08 -5.81 -7.35
N ALA A 482 -16.91 -4.81 -7.05
CA ALA A 482 -17.17 -4.33 -5.70
C ALA A 482 -17.85 -5.38 -4.84
N ASN A 483 -18.87 -6.06 -5.36
CA ASN A 483 -19.53 -7.17 -4.67
C ASN A 483 -18.53 -8.27 -4.27
N LEU A 484 -17.67 -8.67 -5.21
CA LEU A 484 -16.62 -9.67 -4.97
C LEU A 484 -15.56 -9.20 -3.97
N ALA A 485 -15.02 -7.98 -4.14
CA ALA A 485 -13.96 -7.45 -3.29
C ALA A 485 -14.44 -7.23 -1.85
N VAL A 486 -15.60 -6.59 -1.66
CA VAL A 486 -16.16 -6.33 -0.32
C VAL A 486 -16.41 -7.64 0.41
N ARG A 487 -17.05 -8.62 -0.22
CA ARG A 487 -17.33 -9.93 0.41
C ARG A 487 -16.07 -10.70 0.77
N ALA A 488 -15.09 -10.73 -0.13
CA ALA A 488 -13.84 -11.46 0.08
C ALA A 488 -13.05 -10.86 1.25
N LEU A 489 -12.97 -9.53 1.33
CA LEU A 489 -12.29 -8.85 2.42
C LEU A 489 -13.09 -8.88 3.73
N ASP A 490 -14.42 -8.82 3.68
CA ASP A 490 -15.26 -8.96 4.86
C ASP A 490 -15.09 -10.36 5.48
N ALA A 491 -15.15 -11.42 4.66
CA ALA A 491 -14.93 -12.79 5.12
C ALA A 491 -13.51 -12.99 5.70
N LEU A 492 -12.51 -12.29 5.16
CA LEU A 492 -11.14 -12.31 5.68
C LEU A 492 -11.06 -11.82 7.14
N LEU A 493 -11.91 -10.88 7.55
CA LEU A 493 -11.92 -10.36 8.92
C LEU A 493 -12.31 -11.44 9.94
N ASP A 494 -13.20 -12.36 9.58
CA ASP A 494 -13.59 -13.48 10.43
C ASP A 494 -12.62 -14.67 10.30
N TYR A 495 -11.94 -14.78 9.16
CA TYR A 495 -10.98 -15.84 8.88
C TYR A 495 -9.62 -15.64 9.60
N GLN A 496 -9.20 -14.39 9.78
CA GLN A 496 -7.89 -14.06 10.36
C GLN A 496 -7.85 -14.13 11.90
N ASP A 497 -6.67 -14.46 12.43
CA ASP A 497 -6.32 -14.36 13.83
C ASP A 497 -5.82 -12.95 14.19
N TYR A 498 -6.00 -12.60 15.46
CA TYR A 498 -5.63 -11.29 16.00
C TYR A 498 -4.71 -11.47 17.21
N PRO A 499 -3.43 -11.06 17.14
CA PRO A 499 -2.48 -11.25 18.25
C PRO A 499 -2.75 -10.34 19.45
N VAL A 500 -3.61 -9.33 19.30
CA VAL A 500 -3.95 -8.32 20.32
C VAL A 500 -5.46 -8.15 20.38
N ALA A 501 -6.04 -8.23 21.59
CA ALA A 501 -7.49 -8.20 21.80
C ALA A 501 -8.15 -6.91 21.30
N ALA A 502 -7.54 -5.74 21.58
CA ALA A 502 -7.99 -4.43 21.10
C ALA A 502 -8.15 -4.37 19.57
N ALA A 503 -7.27 -5.06 18.83
CA ALA A 503 -7.34 -5.10 17.38
C ALA A 503 -8.44 -6.02 16.86
N LYS A 504 -8.64 -7.17 17.52
CA LYS A 504 -9.76 -8.07 17.22
C LYS A 504 -11.09 -7.36 17.38
N ARG A 505 -11.28 -6.71 18.54
CA ARG A 505 -12.51 -5.98 18.86
C ARG A 505 -12.79 -4.89 17.84
N SER A 506 -11.82 -4.01 17.56
CA SER A 506 -11.97 -2.94 16.56
C SER A 506 -12.33 -3.49 15.18
N SER A 507 -11.59 -4.52 14.73
CA SER A 507 -11.77 -5.09 13.39
C SER A 507 -13.12 -5.75 13.21
N LEU A 508 -13.61 -6.48 14.21
CA LEU A 508 -14.93 -7.13 14.13
C LEU A 508 -16.08 -6.13 14.32
N ALA A 509 -15.89 -5.11 15.16
CA ALA A 509 -16.94 -4.13 15.45
C ALA A 509 -17.12 -3.09 14.33
N ARG A 510 -16.04 -2.66 13.66
CA ARG A 510 -16.09 -1.67 12.55
C ARG A 510 -16.04 -2.31 11.17
N ARG A 511 -15.37 -3.46 11.04
CA ARG A 511 -15.15 -4.17 9.77
C ARG A 511 -14.58 -3.29 8.67
N SER A 512 -13.64 -2.41 9.03
CA SER A 512 -13.05 -1.42 8.12
C SER A 512 -12.26 -2.06 6.97
N LEU A 513 -12.55 -1.62 5.74
CA LEU A 513 -11.87 -2.04 4.51
C LEU A 513 -11.21 -0.83 3.82
N GLY A 514 -10.20 -1.10 2.99
CA GLY A 514 -9.53 -0.09 2.17
C GLY A 514 -9.30 -0.60 0.76
N ILE A 515 -10.26 -0.39 -0.13
CA ILE A 515 -10.21 -0.77 -1.54
C ILE A 515 -9.80 0.46 -2.36
N GLY A 516 -8.67 0.36 -3.05
CA GLY A 516 -8.11 1.43 -3.85
C GLY A 516 -8.14 1.14 -5.35
N VAL A 517 -7.24 1.80 -6.08
CA VAL A 517 -7.06 1.58 -7.52
C VAL A 517 -5.60 1.34 -7.84
N ILE A 518 -5.35 0.68 -8.96
CA ILE A 518 -4.05 0.63 -9.64
C ILE A 518 -4.25 0.95 -11.13
N ASN A 519 -3.15 1.19 -11.82
CA ASN A 519 -3.12 1.44 -13.26
C ASN A 519 -3.82 2.74 -13.69
N TYR A 520 -3.92 3.72 -12.79
CA TYR A 520 -4.58 4.98 -13.08
C TYR A 520 -3.88 5.80 -14.17
N ALA A 521 -2.54 5.82 -14.19
CA ALA A 521 -1.79 6.52 -15.25
C ALA A 521 -2.07 5.94 -16.64
N TYR A 522 -2.13 4.61 -16.76
CA TYR A 522 -2.57 3.95 -18.00
C TYR A 522 -4.03 4.25 -18.32
N TYR A 523 -4.90 4.30 -17.30
CA TYR A 523 -6.30 4.67 -17.47
C TYR A 523 -6.46 6.11 -18.00
N LEU A 524 -5.61 7.05 -17.59
CA LEU A 524 -5.59 8.39 -18.17
C LEU A 524 -5.08 8.37 -19.62
N ALA A 525 -3.96 7.68 -19.87
CA ALA A 525 -3.36 7.57 -21.20
C ALA A 525 -4.33 6.94 -22.23
N LYS A 526 -5.02 5.84 -21.87
CA LYS A 526 -6.00 5.17 -22.75
C LYS A 526 -7.23 6.04 -23.07
N ASN A 527 -7.52 7.02 -22.22
CA ASN A 527 -8.61 7.99 -22.40
C ASN A 527 -8.14 9.33 -22.99
N GLY A 528 -6.85 9.47 -23.33
CA GLY A 528 -6.31 10.68 -23.96
C GLY A 528 -6.28 11.91 -23.06
N VAL A 529 -6.26 11.73 -21.74
CA VAL A 529 -6.21 12.82 -20.74
C VAL A 529 -4.92 12.78 -19.93
N ARG A 530 -4.58 13.89 -19.27
CA ARG A 530 -3.30 14.10 -18.57
C ARG A 530 -3.49 14.49 -17.11
N TYR A 531 -2.43 14.38 -16.32
CA TYR A 531 -2.41 14.78 -14.91
C TYR A 531 -2.36 16.29 -14.75
N SER A 532 -1.60 16.98 -15.59
CA SER A 532 -1.15 18.35 -15.30
C SER A 532 -2.06 19.48 -15.79
N ASP A 533 -2.88 19.23 -16.81
CA ASP A 533 -3.61 20.27 -17.55
C ASP A 533 -5.10 20.36 -17.20
N GLY A 534 -5.57 19.54 -16.26
CA GLY A 534 -6.97 19.49 -15.83
C GLY A 534 -7.91 18.69 -16.75
N SER A 535 -7.42 18.16 -17.87
CA SER A 535 -8.23 17.37 -18.81
C SER A 535 -8.81 16.09 -18.18
N ALA A 536 -8.17 15.54 -17.16
CA ALA A 536 -8.63 14.35 -16.45
C ALA A 536 -9.68 14.62 -15.37
N ASN A 537 -10.01 15.87 -15.02
CA ASN A 537 -10.84 16.19 -13.87
C ASN A 537 -12.21 15.49 -13.90
N ASP A 538 -12.96 15.62 -15.00
CA ASP A 538 -14.31 15.05 -15.15
C ASP A 538 -14.27 13.52 -15.29
N LEU A 539 -13.25 12.97 -15.94
CA LEU A 539 -13.03 11.51 -15.99
C LEU A 539 -12.78 10.93 -14.60
N THR A 540 -11.97 11.63 -13.80
CA THR A 540 -11.62 11.23 -12.44
C THR A 540 -12.85 11.27 -11.54
N HIS A 541 -13.64 12.34 -11.64
CA HIS A 541 -14.88 12.46 -10.89
C HIS A 541 -15.81 11.27 -11.18
N ARG A 542 -16.16 11.01 -12.45
CA ARG A 542 -17.00 9.85 -12.84
C ARG A 542 -16.46 8.52 -12.32
N THR A 543 -15.15 8.32 -12.47
CA THR A 543 -14.51 7.05 -12.10
C THR A 543 -14.59 6.79 -10.60
N PHE A 544 -14.29 7.81 -9.78
CA PHE A 544 -14.32 7.66 -8.32
C PHE A 544 -15.72 7.76 -7.72
N GLU A 545 -16.66 8.42 -8.40
CA GLU A 545 -18.09 8.30 -8.09
C GLU A 545 -18.54 6.85 -8.22
N ALA A 546 -18.30 6.21 -9.37
CA ALA A 546 -18.69 4.83 -9.63
C ALA A 546 -18.09 3.86 -8.59
N ILE A 547 -16.79 4.00 -8.31
CA ILE A 547 -16.09 3.16 -7.33
C ILE A 547 -16.77 3.26 -5.96
N GLN A 548 -16.96 4.47 -5.43
CA GLN A 548 -17.54 4.62 -4.10
C GLN A 548 -19.01 4.20 -4.06
N TYR A 549 -19.79 4.55 -5.08
CA TYR A 549 -21.20 4.17 -5.17
C TYR A 549 -21.36 2.65 -5.13
N TYR A 550 -20.64 1.91 -5.98
CA TYR A 550 -20.75 0.46 -6.03
C TYR A 550 -20.17 -0.24 -4.80
N LEU A 551 -19.13 0.30 -4.18
CA LEU A 551 -18.63 -0.23 -2.91
C LEU A 551 -19.63 -0.06 -1.77
N LEU A 552 -20.25 1.12 -1.64
CA LEU A 552 -21.31 1.35 -0.65
C LEU A 552 -22.51 0.44 -0.90
N LYS A 553 -22.94 0.31 -2.16
CA LYS A 553 -24.02 -0.60 -2.55
C LYS A 553 -23.69 -2.06 -2.21
N ALA A 554 -22.48 -2.52 -2.48
CA ALA A 554 -22.02 -3.87 -2.14
C ALA A 554 -22.04 -4.12 -0.63
N SER A 555 -21.54 -3.17 0.17
CA SER A 555 -21.53 -3.30 1.64
C SER A 555 -22.92 -3.18 2.26
N MET A 556 -23.80 -2.35 1.70
CA MET A 556 -25.21 -2.27 2.09
C MET A 556 -25.96 -3.57 1.79
N ASN A 557 -25.76 -4.15 0.59
CA ASN A 557 -26.33 -5.45 0.25
C ASN A 557 -25.81 -6.56 1.17
N LEU A 558 -24.53 -6.53 1.52
CA LEU A 558 -23.97 -7.47 2.50
C LEU A 558 -24.54 -7.25 3.91
N ALA A 559 -24.87 -6.00 4.28
CA ALA A 559 -25.57 -5.70 5.54
C ALA A 559 -27.00 -6.26 5.57
N LYS A 560 -27.74 -6.20 4.44
CA LYS A 560 -29.06 -6.85 4.31
C LYS A 560 -28.97 -8.36 4.58
N GLU A 561 -27.88 -8.99 4.14
CA GLU A 561 -27.69 -10.45 4.27
C GLU A 561 -27.15 -10.87 5.65
N GLN A 562 -26.22 -10.11 6.22
CA GLN A 562 -25.42 -10.54 7.38
C GLN A 562 -25.47 -9.56 8.57
N GLY A 563 -26.23 -8.48 8.46
CA GLY A 563 -26.28 -7.38 9.41
C GLY A 563 -25.15 -6.36 9.23
N ALA A 564 -25.46 -5.10 9.53
CA ALA A 564 -24.47 -4.03 9.61
C ALA A 564 -23.40 -4.31 10.68
N CYS A 565 -22.25 -3.63 10.59
CA CYS A 565 -21.23 -3.74 11.64
C CYS A 565 -21.72 -3.17 12.98
N GLU A 566 -21.19 -3.71 14.09
CA GLU A 566 -21.62 -3.36 15.45
C GLU A 566 -21.53 -1.85 15.73
N TYR A 567 -20.47 -1.19 15.24
CA TYR A 567 -20.23 0.25 15.45
C TYR A 567 -20.71 1.11 14.28
N PHE A 568 -21.66 0.62 13.47
CA PHE A 568 -22.28 1.42 12.42
C PHE A 568 -22.89 2.72 12.96
N ASN A 569 -23.46 2.71 14.16
CA ASN A 569 -24.02 3.90 14.83
C ASN A 569 -23.01 5.00 15.18
N GLN A 570 -21.70 4.74 15.05
CA GLN A 570 -20.65 5.75 15.23
C GLN A 570 -20.22 6.39 13.90
N THR A 571 -20.91 6.05 12.81
CA THR A 571 -20.59 6.55 11.46
C THR A 571 -21.51 7.69 11.06
N THR A 572 -21.01 8.59 10.22
CA THR A 572 -21.83 9.61 9.54
C THR A 572 -22.85 8.96 8.60
N TYR A 573 -22.52 7.80 8.04
CA TYR A 573 -23.45 6.96 7.27
C TYR A 573 -24.73 6.60 8.03
N SER A 574 -24.64 6.28 9.32
CA SER A 574 -25.83 5.99 10.15
C SER A 574 -26.76 7.19 10.34
N GLN A 575 -26.23 8.40 10.14
CA GLN A 575 -26.98 9.66 10.18
C GLN A 575 -27.53 10.03 8.78
N GLY A 576 -27.33 9.18 7.78
CA GLY A 576 -27.69 9.44 6.39
C GLY A 576 -26.80 10.48 5.72
N ILE A 577 -25.58 10.71 6.21
CA ILE A 577 -24.60 11.62 5.61
C ILE A 577 -23.66 10.78 4.73
N LEU A 578 -23.44 11.22 3.49
CA LEU A 578 -22.62 10.57 2.48
C LEU A 578 -21.39 11.42 2.12
N PRO A 579 -20.37 10.85 1.47
CA PRO A 579 -19.19 11.60 1.01
C PRO A 579 -19.56 12.81 0.14
N ILE A 580 -20.60 12.67 -0.68
CA ILE A 580 -21.13 13.74 -1.54
C ILE A 580 -21.69 14.95 -0.78
N ASP A 581 -21.91 14.86 0.54
CA ASP A 581 -22.46 15.97 1.32
C ASP A 581 -21.36 16.80 2.01
N THR A 582 -20.23 16.17 2.33
CA THR A 582 -19.22 16.71 3.27
C THR A 582 -17.89 17.07 2.61
N TYR A 583 -17.74 16.83 1.30
CA TYR A 583 -16.51 17.17 0.58
C TYR A 583 -16.20 18.67 0.58
N LYS A 584 -14.93 19.01 0.35
CA LYS A 584 -14.45 20.40 0.28
C LYS A 584 -15.03 21.13 -0.94
N LYS A 585 -15.88 22.13 -0.71
CA LYS A 585 -16.61 22.85 -1.78
C LYS A 585 -15.75 23.55 -2.83
N ASP A 586 -14.48 23.86 -2.54
CA ASP A 586 -13.56 24.40 -3.56
C ASP A 586 -13.36 23.45 -4.75
N LEU A 587 -13.66 22.15 -4.61
CA LEU A 587 -13.63 21.18 -5.70
C LEU A 587 -14.64 21.49 -6.81
N ASP A 588 -15.74 22.18 -6.51
CA ASP A 588 -16.75 22.55 -7.51
C ASP A 588 -16.15 23.52 -8.55
N ALA A 589 -15.11 24.26 -8.21
CA ALA A 589 -14.41 25.12 -9.16
C ALA A 589 -13.51 24.33 -10.15
N LEU A 590 -13.20 23.06 -9.87
CA LEU A 590 -12.31 22.23 -10.69
C LEU A 590 -13.04 21.34 -11.69
N THR A 591 -14.28 20.94 -11.39
CA THR A 591 -15.10 20.05 -12.22
C THR A 591 -16.57 20.34 -12.00
N GLN A 592 -17.35 20.28 -13.08
CA GLN A 592 -18.81 20.44 -13.08
C GLN A 592 -19.52 19.13 -13.47
N GLU A 593 -18.78 18.01 -13.44
CA GLU A 593 -19.30 16.70 -13.76
C GLU A 593 -20.47 16.34 -12.82
N PRO A 594 -21.66 16.02 -13.35
CA PRO A 594 -22.79 15.63 -12.53
C PRO A 594 -22.58 14.24 -11.91
N LEU A 595 -23.35 13.94 -10.87
CA LEU A 595 -23.44 12.58 -10.35
C LEU A 595 -24.30 11.74 -11.31
N HIS A 596 -23.83 10.56 -11.67
CA HIS A 596 -24.51 9.64 -12.60
C HIS A 596 -25.31 8.53 -11.90
N TYR A 597 -25.05 8.30 -10.61
CA TYR A 597 -25.69 7.23 -9.85
C TYR A 597 -26.76 7.77 -8.89
N ASP A 598 -27.75 6.92 -8.54
CA ASP A 598 -28.84 7.30 -7.62
C ASP A 598 -28.39 7.22 -6.15
N TRP A 599 -27.67 8.24 -5.72
CA TRP A 599 -27.18 8.38 -4.35
C TRP A 599 -28.30 8.55 -3.32
N GLU A 600 -29.44 9.12 -3.69
CA GLU A 600 -30.54 9.37 -2.74
C GLU A 600 -31.32 8.10 -2.41
N SER A 601 -31.49 7.20 -3.38
CA SER A 601 -32.00 5.85 -3.10
C SER A 601 -31.01 5.06 -2.24
N LEU A 602 -29.71 5.10 -2.58
CA LEU A 602 -28.67 4.43 -1.79
C LEU A 602 -28.61 4.98 -0.35
N ARG A 603 -28.76 6.30 -0.16
CA ARG A 603 -28.83 6.94 1.17
C ARG A 603 -29.93 6.31 2.04
N LYS A 604 -31.14 6.17 1.47
CA LYS A 604 -32.29 5.58 2.18
C LYS A 604 -32.03 4.12 2.54
N GLU A 605 -31.48 3.34 1.61
CA GLU A 605 -31.14 1.95 1.87
C GLU A 605 -30.04 1.81 2.94
N ILE A 606 -29.03 2.68 2.94
CA ILE A 606 -28.00 2.71 3.99
C ILE A 606 -28.62 3.07 5.35
N GLN A 607 -29.56 3.99 5.42
CA GLN A 607 -30.25 4.31 6.67
C GLN A 607 -31.14 3.16 7.16
N GLU A 608 -31.76 2.41 6.26
CA GLU A 608 -32.65 1.29 6.59
C GLU A 608 -31.87 0.03 7.00
N PHE A 609 -30.85 -0.35 6.23
CA PHE A 609 -30.14 -1.63 6.38
C PHE A 609 -28.75 -1.51 6.99
N GLY A 610 -28.18 -0.30 6.99
CA GLY A 610 -26.81 -0.04 7.41
C GLY A 610 -25.76 -0.47 6.38
N LEU A 611 -24.50 -0.43 6.81
CA LEU A 611 -23.36 -0.94 6.05
C LEU A 611 -22.67 -2.07 6.82
N ARG A 612 -22.23 -3.10 6.10
CA ARG A 612 -21.45 -4.19 6.70
C ARG A 612 -20.09 -3.69 7.17
N ASN A 613 -19.55 -2.65 6.54
CA ASN A 613 -18.21 -2.13 6.75
C ASN A 613 -18.26 -0.62 7.02
N SER A 614 -17.58 -0.13 8.07
CA SER A 614 -17.56 1.31 8.38
C SER A 614 -16.75 2.16 7.40
N THR A 615 -15.87 1.53 6.61
CA THR A 615 -15.06 2.16 5.55
C THR A 615 -14.85 1.17 4.42
N LEU A 616 -14.75 1.67 3.19
CA LEU A 616 -14.60 0.85 1.99
C LEU A 616 -13.45 1.29 1.10
N THR A 617 -13.13 2.59 1.04
CA THR A 617 -12.11 3.12 0.12
C THR A 617 -10.89 3.74 0.80
N ALA A 618 -9.71 3.41 0.29
CA ALA A 618 -8.42 4.02 0.65
C ALA A 618 -7.43 3.85 -0.51
N LEU A 619 -6.71 4.90 -0.90
CA LEU A 619 -5.80 4.83 -2.06
C LEU A 619 -4.35 4.64 -1.62
N MET A 620 -3.95 3.38 -1.50
CA MET A 620 -2.61 2.96 -1.08
C MET A 620 -1.56 3.04 -2.20
N PRO A 621 -0.27 3.14 -1.85
CA PRO A 621 0.79 2.90 -2.82
C PRO A 621 0.87 1.39 -3.09
N SER A 622 0.91 0.97 -4.35
CA SER A 622 0.78 -0.44 -4.74
C SER A 622 2.03 -1.02 -5.39
N GLU A 623 3.23 -0.60 -4.95
CA GLU A 623 4.55 -0.87 -5.54
C GLU A 623 4.88 -2.35 -5.88
N THR A 624 4.19 -3.31 -5.27
CA THR A 624 4.42 -4.75 -5.51
C THR A 624 3.24 -5.43 -6.18
N SER A 625 2.01 -5.09 -5.79
CA SER A 625 0.81 -5.73 -6.32
C SER A 625 0.46 -5.23 -7.73
N SER A 626 0.81 -3.98 -8.08
CA SER A 626 0.72 -3.46 -9.45
C SER A 626 1.64 -4.21 -10.42
N GLN A 627 2.80 -4.65 -9.96
CA GLN A 627 3.78 -5.34 -10.80
C GLN A 627 3.27 -6.69 -11.28
N ILE A 628 2.47 -7.37 -10.46
CA ILE A 628 1.84 -8.64 -10.84
C ILE A 628 0.98 -8.48 -12.08
N SER A 629 0.22 -7.38 -12.14
CA SER A 629 -0.81 -7.16 -13.15
C SER A 629 -0.34 -6.34 -14.35
N ASN A 630 0.96 -6.09 -14.52
CA ASN A 630 1.39 -5.28 -15.65
C ASN A 630 1.18 -3.77 -15.43
N ALA A 631 0.85 -3.30 -14.22
CA ALA A 631 0.15 -2.03 -14.01
C ALA A 631 1.03 -0.90 -13.46
N THR A 632 0.65 0.35 -13.76
CA THR A 632 1.23 1.51 -13.07
C THR A 632 0.79 1.56 -11.59
N ASN A 633 1.63 2.15 -10.75
CA ASN A 633 1.48 2.09 -9.29
C ASN A 633 0.40 3.04 -8.79
N GLY A 634 -0.72 2.50 -8.32
CA GLY A 634 -1.76 3.29 -7.64
C GLY A 634 -2.31 4.38 -8.55
N ILE A 635 -2.25 5.61 -8.05
CA ILE A 635 -2.59 6.83 -8.80
C ILE A 635 -1.37 7.55 -9.39
N GLU A 636 -0.17 7.04 -9.18
CA GLU A 636 1.07 7.75 -9.51
C GLU A 636 1.41 7.69 -11.00
N PRO A 637 1.86 8.81 -11.59
CA PRO A 637 2.45 8.80 -12.93
C PRO A 637 3.79 8.02 -12.91
N PRO A 638 4.09 7.22 -13.95
CA PRO A 638 5.33 6.47 -14.00
C PRO A 638 6.54 7.41 -14.12
N ARG A 639 7.67 7.06 -13.48
CA ARG A 639 8.92 7.84 -13.58
C ARG A 639 9.54 7.83 -14.98
N GLY A 640 9.32 6.75 -15.70
CA GLY A 640 9.75 6.55 -17.08
C GLY A 640 8.96 5.40 -17.71
N HIS A 641 9.04 5.25 -19.03
CA HIS A 641 8.36 4.17 -19.74
C HIS A 641 8.91 2.78 -19.38
N VAL A 642 10.16 2.70 -18.94
CA VAL A 642 10.74 1.47 -18.36
C VAL A 642 11.13 1.79 -16.93
N SER A 643 10.53 1.07 -15.99
CA SER A 643 10.96 1.10 -14.61
C SER A 643 12.06 0.08 -14.38
N VAL A 644 13.12 0.51 -13.71
CA VAL A 644 14.30 -0.31 -13.42
C VAL A 644 14.36 -0.53 -11.91
N LYS A 645 14.47 -1.78 -11.48
CA LYS A 645 14.61 -2.12 -10.06
C LYS A 645 15.73 -3.11 -9.83
N ALA A 646 16.56 -2.82 -8.84
CA ALA A 646 17.52 -3.80 -8.34
C ALA A 646 16.79 -4.95 -7.62
N SER A 647 17.16 -6.18 -7.97
CA SER A 647 16.80 -7.41 -7.25
C SER A 647 18.08 -8.19 -6.91
N LYS A 648 17.96 -9.19 -6.03
CA LYS A 648 19.05 -10.14 -5.76
C LYS A 648 19.47 -10.91 -7.02
N ASP A 649 18.55 -11.09 -7.95
CA ASP A 649 18.74 -11.85 -9.20
C ASP A 649 19.15 -10.97 -10.38
N GLY A 650 19.47 -9.69 -10.14
CA GLY A 650 19.85 -8.71 -11.16
C GLY A 650 18.84 -7.58 -11.33
N ILE A 651 18.93 -6.87 -12.44
CA ILE A 651 18.08 -5.73 -12.76
C ILE A 651 16.73 -6.23 -13.31
N LEU A 652 15.64 -5.82 -12.67
CA LEU A 652 14.28 -6.06 -13.14
C LEU A 652 13.82 -4.83 -13.92
N LYS A 653 13.58 -5.03 -15.22
CA LYS A 653 12.97 -4.02 -16.09
C LYS A 653 11.48 -4.34 -16.25
N GLN A 654 10.63 -3.33 -16.19
CA GLN A 654 9.20 -3.44 -16.45
C GLN A 654 8.77 -2.25 -17.31
N VAL A 655 8.16 -2.54 -18.45
CA VAL A 655 7.68 -1.54 -19.41
C VAL A 655 6.24 -1.17 -19.05
N VAL A 656 5.88 0.11 -19.15
CA VAL A 656 4.49 0.56 -18.94
C VAL A 656 3.53 -0.19 -19.87
N PRO A 657 2.31 -0.52 -19.41
CA PRO A 657 1.37 -1.27 -20.23
C PRO A 657 1.00 -0.51 -21.52
N ASP A 658 0.93 -1.27 -22.62
CA ASP A 658 0.59 -0.78 -23.97
C ASP A 658 1.51 0.36 -24.47
N TYR A 659 2.80 0.27 -24.16
CA TYR A 659 3.79 1.28 -24.53
C TYR A 659 3.79 1.57 -26.04
N GLU A 660 3.67 0.55 -26.89
CA GLU A 660 3.74 0.68 -28.35
C GLU A 660 2.66 1.62 -28.90
N ASN A 661 1.46 1.60 -28.33
CA ASN A 661 0.33 2.41 -28.79
C ASN A 661 0.15 3.71 -28.00
N LEU A 662 0.60 3.76 -26.73
CA LEU A 662 0.29 4.86 -25.80
C LEU A 662 1.52 5.66 -25.32
N SER A 663 2.71 5.41 -25.87
CA SER A 663 3.96 6.05 -25.41
C SER A 663 3.91 7.57 -25.33
N GLU A 664 3.23 8.25 -26.27
CA GLU A 664 3.07 9.71 -26.35
C GLU A 664 1.93 10.25 -25.45
N GLN A 665 0.99 9.37 -25.10
CA GLN A 665 -0.21 9.64 -24.32
C GLN A 665 0.08 9.59 -22.83
N TYR A 666 1.04 8.76 -22.41
CA TYR A 666 1.56 8.81 -21.05
C TYR A 666 2.16 10.19 -20.74
N GLU A 667 1.84 10.69 -19.55
CA GLU A 667 2.55 11.81 -18.95
C GLU A 667 3.45 11.25 -17.83
N LEU A 668 4.77 11.33 -18.02
CA LEU A 668 5.73 10.84 -17.04
C LEU A 668 5.86 11.81 -15.87
N LEU A 669 6.25 11.29 -14.70
CA LEU A 669 6.39 12.06 -13.47
C LEU A 669 7.16 13.38 -13.64
N TRP A 670 8.28 13.32 -14.36
CA TRP A 670 9.18 14.46 -14.53
C TRP A 670 8.86 15.33 -15.74
N ASP A 671 7.81 15.01 -16.49
CA ASP A 671 7.28 15.86 -17.57
C ASP A 671 6.22 16.83 -17.02
N ILE A 672 5.48 16.42 -15.98
CA ILE A 672 4.46 17.22 -15.30
C ILE A 672 5.02 18.59 -14.84
N PRO A 673 4.52 19.74 -15.33
CA PRO A 673 5.04 21.10 -15.06
C PRO A 673 5.07 21.48 -13.58
N SER A 674 4.03 21.12 -12.83
CA SER A 674 3.83 21.49 -11.43
C SER A 674 2.91 20.48 -10.72
N ASN A 675 2.85 20.52 -9.38
CA ASN A 675 1.99 19.61 -8.62
C ASN A 675 0.49 19.95 -8.74
N ASP A 676 0.09 21.08 -9.33
CA ASP A 676 -1.30 21.57 -9.26
C ASP A 676 -2.31 20.59 -9.86
N GLY A 677 -2.12 20.18 -11.11
CA GLY A 677 -3.02 19.23 -11.76
C GLY A 677 -3.14 17.91 -11.00
N TYR A 678 -2.01 17.34 -10.56
CA TYR A 678 -2.00 16.14 -9.72
C TYR A 678 -2.77 16.35 -8.41
N LEU A 679 -2.52 17.43 -7.67
CA LEU A 679 -3.21 17.73 -6.40
C LEU A 679 -4.71 18.00 -6.62
N HIS A 680 -5.11 18.61 -7.73
CA HIS A 680 -6.51 18.76 -8.12
C HIS A 680 -7.18 17.40 -8.29
N LEU A 681 -6.54 16.47 -9.01
CA LEU A 681 -7.06 15.11 -9.21
C LEU A 681 -7.17 14.37 -7.88
N VAL A 682 -6.18 14.46 -6.99
CA VAL A 682 -6.25 13.88 -5.64
C VAL A 682 -7.42 14.48 -4.86
N GLY A 683 -7.66 15.79 -4.95
CA GLY A 683 -8.82 16.43 -4.32
C GLY A 683 -10.15 15.89 -4.85
N ILE A 684 -10.27 15.71 -6.17
CA ILE A 684 -11.46 15.13 -6.81
C ILE A 684 -11.67 13.67 -6.37
N MET A 685 -10.60 12.87 -6.29
CA MET A 685 -10.69 11.52 -5.73
C MET A 685 -11.14 11.54 -4.26
N GLN A 686 -10.57 12.46 -3.47
CA GLN A 686 -10.81 12.56 -2.03
C GLN A 686 -12.27 12.85 -1.70
N LYS A 687 -13.03 13.50 -2.59
CA LYS A 687 -14.49 13.73 -2.49
C LYS A 687 -15.29 12.45 -2.22
N PHE A 688 -14.83 11.33 -2.77
CA PHE A 688 -15.53 10.05 -2.69
C PHE A 688 -14.83 9.05 -1.76
N VAL A 689 -13.54 9.23 -1.49
CA VAL A 689 -12.75 8.29 -0.67
C VAL A 689 -13.06 8.46 0.83
N ASP A 690 -13.50 7.37 1.46
CA ASP A 690 -13.79 7.27 2.90
C ASP A 690 -12.59 7.70 3.75
N GLN A 691 -11.45 7.08 3.47
CA GLN A 691 -10.21 7.28 4.21
C GLN A 691 -9.35 8.36 3.53
N ALA A 692 -8.05 8.14 3.34
CA ALA A 692 -7.13 9.09 2.72
C ALA A 692 -6.43 8.50 1.49
N ILE A 693 -5.49 9.27 0.94
CA ILE A 693 -4.77 8.97 -0.30
C ILE A 693 -3.28 9.19 -0.04
N SER A 694 -2.42 8.25 -0.44
CA SER A 694 -0.96 8.41 -0.37
C SER A 694 -0.41 9.39 -1.40
N ALA A 695 -0.82 10.66 -1.32
CA ALA A 695 -0.52 11.68 -2.32
C ALA A 695 0.92 12.18 -2.21
N ASN A 696 1.68 12.09 -3.30
CA ASN A 696 3.06 12.59 -3.34
C ASN A 696 3.14 14.03 -3.84
N THR A 697 4.25 14.70 -3.51
CA THR A 697 4.65 15.98 -4.13
C THR A 697 6.02 15.83 -4.79
N ASN A 698 6.18 16.39 -5.98
CA ASN A 698 7.34 16.12 -6.83
C ASN A 698 7.98 17.43 -7.28
N TYR A 699 9.32 17.48 -7.22
CA TYR A 699 10.07 18.68 -7.59
C TYR A 699 11.32 18.30 -8.37
N ASP A 700 11.48 18.88 -9.56
CA ASP A 700 12.72 18.82 -10.34
C ASP A 700 13.49 20.13 -10.14
N PRO A 701 14.61 20.12 -9.39
CA PRO A 701 15.39 21.34 -9.14
C PRO A 701 15.85 22.04 -10.41
N LYS A 702 16.04 21.32 -11.54
CA LYS A 702 16.47 21.90 -12.82
C LYS A 702 15.47 22.89 -13.41
N ARG A 703 14.22 22.89 -12.94
CA ARG A 703 13.14 23.77 -13.41
C ARG A 703 13.08 25.11 -12.66
N PHE A 704 13.91 25.29 -11.65
CA PHE A 704 13.94 26.50 -10.83
C PHE A 704 15.26 27.23 -10.99
N GLU A 705 15.23 28.54 -10.80
CA GLU A 705 16.44 29.37 -10.75
C GLU A 705 17.42 28.83 -9.70
N ASP A 706 18.72 28.89 -10.01
CA ASP A 706 19.82 28.37 -9.20
C ASP A 706 19.77 26.87 -8.86
N GLY A 707 18.92 26.09 -9.53
CA GLY A 707 18.80 24.65 -9.30
C GLY A 707 18.26 24.30 -7.90
N LYS A 708 17.44 25.18 -7.31
CA LYS A 708 16.90 25.02 -5.95
C LYS A 708 15.40 25.25 -5.94
N VAL A 709 14.66 24.34 -5.30
CA VAL A 709 13.21 24.47 -5.14
C VAL A 709 12.92 25.58 -4.11
N PRO A 710 12.20 26.66 -4.49
CA PRO A 710 11.93 27.75 -3.57
C PRO A 710 10.95 27.35 -2.47
N MET A 711 11.21 27.79 -1.23
CA MET A 711 10.30 27.55 -0.09
C MET A 711 8.87 28.05 -0.36
N LYS A 712 8.73 29.16 -1.10
CA LYS A 712 7.43 29.70 -1.52
C LYS A 712 6.61 28.69 -2.34
N VAL A 713 7.26 27.90 -3.20
CA VAL A 713 6.60 26.86 -4.01
C VAL A 713 6.14 25.72 -3.11
N LEU A 714 7.02 25.24 -2.22
CA LEU A 714 6.70 24.20 -1.24
C LEU A 714 5.49 24.55 -0.37
N LEU A 715 5.46 25.78 0.17
CA LEU A 715 4.35 26.26 0.99
C LEU A 715 3.07 26.49 0.17
N LYS A 716 3.18 26.96 -1.08
CA LYS A 716 2.03 27.11 -1.97
C LYS A 716 1.39 25.76 -2.29
N ASP A 717 2.18 24.74 -2.58
CA ASP A 717 1.67 23.40 -2.89
C ASP A 717 1.03 22.76 -1.65
N LEU A 718 1.62 22.96 -0.46
CA LEU A 718 1.01 22.57 0.82
C LEU A 718 -0.36 23.24 1.04
N LEU A 719 -0.46 24.55 0.79
CA LEU A 719 -1.73 25.27 0.90
C LEU A 719 -2.74 24.87 -0.18
N THR A 720 -2.27 24.50 -1.37
CA THR A 720 -3.10 23.99 -2.47
C THR A 720 -3.73 22.66 -2.09
N ALA A 721 -2.92 21.74 -1.55
CA ALA A 721 -3.41 20.47 -1.00
C ALA A 721 -4.49 20.70 0.08
N TYR A 722 -4.24 21.61 1.01
CA TYR A 722 -5.24 21.95 2.03
C TYR A 722 -6.51 22.57 1.41
N LYS A 723 -6.36 23.54 0.49
CA LYS A 723 -7.51 24.22 -0.15
C LYS A 723 -8.49 23.24 -0.79
N TYR A 724 -7.99 22.21 -1.46
CA TYR A 724 -8.79 21.20 -2.16
C TYR A 724 -9.12 19.97 -1.32
N GLY A 725 -8.97 20.04 0.01
CA GLY A 725 -9.50 19.03 0.91
C GLY A 725 -8.67 17.76 1.04
N LEU A 726 -7.40 17.76 0.62
CA LEU A 726 -6.53 16.60 0.80
C LEU A 726 -6.36 16.33 2.30
N LYS A 727 -6.54 15.07 2.68
CA LYS A 727 -6.37 14.62 4.07
C LYS A 727 -4.91 14.45 4.45
N THR A 728 -4.07 14.01 3.52
CA THR A 728 -2.67 13.67 3.80
C THR A 728 -1.74 13.99 2.64
N LEU A 729 -0.45 14.16 2.94
CA LEU A 729 0.65 14.20 1.96
C LEU A 729 1.74 13.21 2.37
N TYR A 730 2.01 12.25 1.49
CA TYR A 730 2.99 11.18 1.66
C TYR A 730 4.39 11.63 1.21
N TYR A 731 5.06 10.95 0.28
CA TYR A 731 6.43 11.30 -0.08
C TYR A 731 6.55 12.69 -0.72
N GLN A 732 7.68 13.32 -0.47
CA GLN A 732 8.19 14.36 -1.35
C GLN A 732 9.35 13.79 -2.17
N ASN A 733 9.18 13.71 -3.48
CA ASN A 733 10.23 13.27 -4.41
C ASN A 733 10.98 14.48 -4.96
N THR A 734 12.31 14.42 -4.92
CA THR A 734 13.19 15.41 -5.55
C THR A 734 14.03 14.71 -6.59
N ARG A 735 14.05 15.21 -7.83
CA ARG A 735 14.91 14.65 -8.89
C ARG A 735 16.36 15.03 -8.59
N ASP A 736 17.19 14.06 -8.25
CA ASP A 736 18.62 14.25 -7.94
C ASP A 736 19.50 14.42 -9.19
N GLY A 737 18.91 14.25 -10.39
CA GLY A 737 19.59 14.46 -11.66
C GLY A 737 20.54 13.34 -12.05
N ALA A 738 20.62 12.25 -11.27
CA ALA A 738 21.11 10.98 -11.78
C ALA A 738 20.13 10.54 -12.86
N GLU A 739 20.61 10.35 -14.09
CA GLU A 739 19.81 9.68 -15.10
C GLU A 739 19.49 8.28 -14.53
N ASP A 740 18.23 7.83 -14.64
CA ASP A 740 17.84 6.43 -14.38
C ASP A 740 18.50 5.47 -15.42
N ALA A 741 19.51 5.94 -16.16
CA ALA A 741 20.44 5.17 -16.96
C ALA A 741 21.46 4.48 -16.03
N GLN A 742 21.08 3.31 -15.50
CA GLN A 742 22.07 2.26 -15.29
C GLN A 742 22.42 1.67 -16.67
N GLU A 743 23.10 2.43 -17.50
CA GLU A 743 23.85 1.85 -18.62
C GLU A 743 25.05 1.11 -18.03
N ASP A 744 25.08 -0.21 -18.27
CA ASP A 744 26.19 -1.13 -18.07
C ASP A 744 26.97 -0.97 -16.75
N LEU A 745 26.42 -1.53 -15.67
CA LEU A 745 27.24 -1.97 -14.54
C LEU A 745 28.10 -3.15 -15.02
N ASP A 746 29.29 -2.82 -15.52
CA ASP A 746 30.35 -3.77 -15.84
C ASP A 746 30.71 -4.57 -14.56
N ASP A 747 30.80 -5.89 -14.72
CA ASP A 747 30.83 -6.90 -13.65
C ASP A 747 32.21 -6.96 -12.96
N GLY A 748 32.60 -5.87 -12.31
CA GLY A 748 33.98 -5.70 -11.83
C GLY A 748 34.15 -4.82 -10.62
N CYS A 749 33.70 -5.23 -9.43
CA CYS A 749 34.52 -5.07 -8.22
C CYS A 749 34.02 -5.90 -7.03
N ALA A 750 34.86 -6.82 -6.57
CA ALA A 750 34.81 -7.39 -5.23
C ALA A 750 35.09 -6.28 -4.20
N GLY A 751 34.25 -6.16 -3.18
CA GLY A 751 34.48 -5.26 -2.05
C GLY A 751 33.19 -4.77 -1.42
N GLY A 752 32.76 -5.42 -0.34
CA GLY A 752 31.61 -4.99 0.44
C GLY A 752 31.87 -3.66 1.14
N ALA A 753 31.21 -2.61 0.66
CA ALA A 753 30.77 -1.43 1.42
C ALA A 753 30.11 -0.47 0.43
N CYS A 754 28.77 -0.42 0.44
CA CYS A 754 27.95 0.76 0.16
C CYS A 754 26.48 0.32 -0.05
N LYS A 755 25.66 0.57 0.98
CA LYS A 755 24.21 0.72 0.87
C LYS A 755 23.86 2.05 1.52
N ILE A 756 23.31 2.98 0.73
CA ILE A 756 22.45 4.08 1.19
C ILE A 756 21.06 3.75 0.69
#